data_AF-A0A7G8GWI7-F1
#
_entry.id   AF-A0A7G8GWI7-F1
#
_cell.length_a   1.000
_cell.length_b   1.000
_cell.length_c   1.000
_cell.angle_alpha   90.00
_cell.angle_beta   90.00
_cell.angle_gamma   90.00
#
_symmetry.space_group_name_H-M   'P 1'
#
loop_
_entity.id
_entity.type
_entity.pdbx_description
1 polymer ?
#
loop_
_entity_poly.entity_id
_entity_poly.type
_entity_poly.pdbx_seq_one_letter_code
_entity_poly.pdbx_strand_id
1 'polypeptide(L)'
;MSLLLLLWPLALIQRPEAEYPLWARRSLILLISGLSLRYWYWRCTASLNLDSSVSTSLSGLLLLAEGWLLITGLLPLWLAWRRFPDRRRDVQQLHRDWQASEWRPHVDILVPTYGEPLAVLQRSLLGCTQQSYPRTSVLVLDDSGREEVKRLAEQLGCRYLHRPERLHAKAGNLNAGLSRCDGELVAVFDADFIPQQRFLEQSIGFLLDPDVALLQTPQSFINADPVMRNLRMESWLLPDEESFYRWIEPVRDGWGAVVCAGTAFVVRRRALDGIGGFVEGALSEDYVTGIALRAQGWKLLYLQQKLSAGLTAESMEDFVRQRQRWANGTLQSLALTHGPLRAHGLSPGQRLAYLEGVIHWLNNLPRLVLMLMPLSYGLLGVAPILLDQRAIIELMLPLWGTVLLSIGWLNRNSRSALLTELTSWVLTVPLVVSLICNVLGSSIGFRVTPKHRQRSRGGWSWFLTLPLIVLSLFNLANLQGLVQQLMLGGRNGVGPLQLGLVWAGLNLLGTLIALRACWNPPQSDPSPWLSLDHTAQVVDSEGHCHPCRITAISESGVELAFSTEVPPLMHSSQLQWTASVPPLPVVMLQIQERQAALSWGDLSQQQQHSLIRWLFCSDGVWPERRPRREVFGLLVLLKRLLCGGSAPQPFDRSLVPRRS
;
A
#
# COMPACT_ATOMS: atom_id res chain seq x y z
N MET A 1 -8.96 -15.59 -35.62
CA MET A 1 -7.59 -15.06 -35.62
C MET A 1 -7.29 -14.17 -34.41
N SER A 2 -8.12 -13.17 -34.07
CA SER A 2 -7.85 -12.26 -32.93
C SER A 2 -7.68 -12.96 -31.57
N LEU A 3 -8.40 -14.06 -31.29
CA LEU A 3 -8.25 -14.80 -30.03
C LEU A 3 -6.92 -15.55 -29.90
N LEU A 4 -6.24 -15.86 -31.03
CA LEU A 4 -4.91 -16.48 -30.99
C LEU A 4 -3.87 -15.55 -30.36
N LEU A 5 -4.12 -14.24 -30.32
CA LEU A 5 -3.26 -13.26 -29.65
C LEU A 5 -3.16 -13.52 -28.13
N LEU A 6 -4.16 -14.20 -27.53
CA LEU A 6 -4.14 -14.57 -26.11
C LEU A 6 -3.12 -15.67 -25.80
N LEU A 7 -2.61 -16.41 -26.80
CA LEU A 7 -1.57 -17.41 -26.59
C LEU A 7 -0.25 -16.78 -26.10
N TRP A 8 0.04 -15.54 -26.52
CA TRP A 8 1.26 -14.85 -26.11
C TRP A 8 1.31 -14.50 -24.61
N PRO A 9 0.32 -13.78 -24.03
CA PRO A 9 0.30 -13.56 -22.59
C PRO A 9 0.22 -14.89 -21.80
N LEU A 10 -0.48 -15.91 -22.30
CA LEU A 10 -0.52 -17.25 -21.69
C LEU A 10 0.86 -17.95 -21.68
N ALA A 11 1.68 -17.76 -22.71
CA ALA A 11 3.05 -18.27 -22.74
C ALA A 11 3.95 -17.53 -21.74
N LEU A 12 3.83 -16.19 -21.67
CA LEU A 12 4.65 -15.37 -20.78
C LEU A 12 4.42 -15.68 -19.30
N ILE A 13 3.16 -15.84 -18.87
CA ILE A 13 2.81 -16.04 -17.46
C ILE A 13 3.33 -17.35 -16.86
N GLN A 14 3.89 -18.25 -17.67
CA GLN A 14 4.49 -19.51 -17.20
C GLN A 14 5.76 -19.31 -16.38
N ARG A 15 6.43 -18.17 -16.52
CA ARG A 15 7.62 -17.81 -15.73
C ARG A 15 7.55 -16.34 -15.26
N PRO A 16 8.20 -15.97 -14.15
CA PRO A 16 8.26 -14.58 -13.69
C PRO A 16 8.85 -13.62 -14.73
N GLU A 17 8.35 -12.38 -14.78
CA GLU A 17 8.84 -11.33 -15.70
C GLU A 17 10.35 -11.12 -15.61
N ALA A 18 10.91 -11.18 -14.40
CA ALA A 18 12.33 -10.95 -14.14
C ALA A 18 13.26 -12.00 -14.76
N GLU A 19 12.73 -13.16 -15.17
CA GLU A 19 13.48 -14.23 -15.84
C GLU A 19 13.49 -14.08 -17.36
N TYR A 20 12.62 -13.23 -17.91
CA TYR A 20 12.54 -13.01 -19.35
C TYR A 20 13.48 -11.90 -19.82
N PRO A 21 13.97 -11.98 -21.07
CA PRO A 21 14.63 -10.87 -21.71
C PRO A 21 13.68 -9.69 -21.91
N LEU A 22 14.22 -8.48 -21.93
CA LEU A 22 13.47 -7.23 -22.02
C LEU A 22 12.54 -7.15 -23.25
N TRP A 23 12.89 -7.83 -24.36
CA TRP A 23 12.04 -7.85 -25.56
C TRP A 23 10.68 -8.50 -25.31
N ALA A 24 10.56 -9.45 -24.38
CA ALA A 24 9.30 -10.13 -24.08
C ALA A 24 8.29 -9.17 -23.43
N ARG A 25 8.77 -8.32 -22.51
CA ARG A 25 7.95 -7.24 -21.94
C ARG A 25 7.56 -6.22 -23.01
N ARG A 26 8.50 -5.83 -23.87
CA ARG A 26 8.25 -4.86 -24.95
C ARG A 26 7.25 -5.39 -25.98
N SER A 27 7.32 -6.66 -26.37
CA SER A 27 6.37 -7.24 -27.32
C SER A 27 4.95 -7.26 -26.75
N LEU A 28 4.80 -7.53 -25.45
CA LEU A 28 3.51 -7.43 -24.77
C LEU A 28 3.00 -5.98 -24.70
N ILE A 29 3.85 -5.00 -24.39
CA ILE A 29 3.46 -3.57 -24.39
C ILE A 29 2.99 -3.14 -25.79
N LEU A 30 3.70 -3.56 -26.85
CA LEU A 30 3.30 -3.30 -28.24
C LEU A 30 1.97 -3.96 -28.58
N LEU A 31 1.76 -5.21 -28.16
CA LEU A 31 0.51 -5.93 -28.37
C LEU A 31 -0.66 -5.20 -27.70
N ILE A 32 -0.53 -4.83 -26.42
CA ILE A 32 -1.56 -4.07 -25.70
C ILE A 32 -1.82 -2.74 -26.39
N SER A 33 -0.76 -1.99 -26.75
CA SER A 33 -0.90 -0.69 -27.42
C SER A 33 -1.62 -0.81 -28.78
N GLY A 34 -1.28 -1.82 -29.59
CA GLY A 34 -1.94 -2.08 -30.87
C GLY A 34 -3.41 -2.48 -30.72
N LEU A 35 -3.72 -3.32 -29.73
CA LEU A 35 -5.09 -3.70 -29.40
C LEU A 35 -5.91 -2.51 -28.89
N SER A 36 -5.31 -1.66 -28.04
CA SER A 36 -5.94 -0.43 -27.55
C SER A 36 -6.22 0.55 -28.69
N LEU A 37 -5.28 0.74 -29.62
CA LEU A 37 -5.48 1.60 -30.79
C LEU A 37 -6.59 1.06 -31.70
N ARG A 38 -6.61 -0.25 -31.96
CA ARG A 38 -7.64 -0.91 -32.75
C ARG A 38 -9.03 -0.77 -32.11
N TYR A 39 -9.12 -0.97 -30.79
CA TYR A 39 -10.35 -0.76 -30.03
C TYR A 39 -10.79 0.70 -30.07
N TRP A 40 -9.87 1.64 -29.85
CA TRP A 40 -10.15 3.07 -29.87
C TRP A 40 -10.65 3.56 -31.24
N TYR A 41 -10.03 3.09 -32.32
CA TYR A 41 -10.50 3.37 -33.68
C TYR A 41 -11.96 2.94 -33.86
N TRP A 42 -12.31 1.71 -33.47
CA TRP A 42 -13.70 1.23 -33.49
C TRP A 42 -14.63 2.03 -32.58
N ARG A 43 -14.14 2.49 -31.41
CA ARG A 43 -14.90 3.38 -30.52
C ARG A 43 -15.30 4.68 -31.21
N CYS A 44 -14.39 5.28 -31.97
CA CYS A 44 -14.64 6.52 -32.69
C CYS A 44 -15.49 6.35 -33.96
N THR A 45 -15.36 5.24 -34.69
CA THR A 45 -15.95 5.13 -36.04
C THR A 45 -17.26 4.36 -36.11
N ALA A 46 -17.52 3.41 -35.20
CA ALA A 46 -18.56 2.41 -35.41
C ALA A 46 -19.49 2.15 -34.22
N SER A 47 -19.20 2.69 -33.03
CA SER A 47 -19.94 2.32 -31.81
C SER A 47 -20.51 3.50 -31.02
N LEU A 48 -20.47 4.71 -31.59
CA LEU A 48 -21.16 5.87 -31.03
C LEU A 48 -22.66 5.75 -31.27
N ASN A 49 -23.47 5.93 -30.24
CA ASN A 49 -24.92 6.06 -30.39
C ASN A 49 -25.27 7.53 -30.64
N LEU A 50 -25.69 7.83 -31.86
CA LEU A 50 -26.04 9.19 -32.31
C LEU A 50 -27.56 9.37 -32.53
N ASP A 51 -28.38 8.43 -32.06
CA ASP A 51 -29.82 8.38 -32.35
C ASP A 51 -30.61 9.54 -31.70
N SER A 52 -30.08 10.13 -30.63
CA SER A 52 -30.70 11.23 -29.88
C SER A 52 -29.64 12.14 -29.25
N SER A 53 -30.04 13.35 -28.83
CA SER A 53 -29.13 14.28 -28.12
C SER A 53 -28.60 13.68 -26.81
N VAL A 54 -29.44 12.93 -26.09
CA VAL A 54 -29.07 12.28 -24.82
C VAL A 54 -28.09 11.13 -25.07
N SER A 55 -28.38 10.24 -26.04
CA SER A 55 -27.49 9.13 -26.39
C SER A 55 -26.16 9.61 -26.97
N THR A 56 -26.17 10.68 -27.76
CA THR A 56 -24.96 11.35 -28.26
C THR A 56 -24.10 11.87 -27.12
N SER A 57 -24.71 12.56 -26.15
CA SER A 57 -24.00 13.14 -25.01
C SER A 57 -23.39 12.06 -24.12
N LEU A 58 -24.15 11.00 -23.81
CA LEU A 58 -23.66 9.88 -23.02
C LEU A 58 -22.56 9.08 -23.74
N SER A 59 -22.71 8.86 -25.06
CA SER A 59 -21.69 8.20 -25.88
C SER A 59 -20.39 9.00 -25.93
N GLY A 60 -20.49 10.33 -26.07
CA GLY A 60 -19.33 11.23 -26.05
C GLY A 60 -18.63 11.25 -24.69
N LEU A 61 -19.39 11.33 -23.60
CA LEU A 61 -18.84 11.26 -22.25
C LEU A 61 -18.15 9.92 -21.97
N LEU A 62 -18.77 8.81 -22.38
CA LEU A 62 -18.17 7.47 -22.29
C LEU A 62 -16.87 7.40 -23.09
N LEU A 63 -16.89 7.85 -24.34
CA LEU A 63 -15.71 7.87 -25.22
C LEU A 63 -14.55 8.63 -24.58
N LEU A 64 -14.81 9.84 -24.04
CA LEU A 64 -13.78 10.64 -23.37
C LEU A 64 -13.20 9.94 -22.14
N ALA A 65 -14.06 9.35 -21.30
CA ALA A 65 -13.63 8.63 -20.09
C ALA A 65 -12.81 7.37 -20.42
N GLU A 66 -13.28 6.56 -21.39
CA GLU A 66 -12.56 5.38 -21.87
C GLU A 66 -11.23 5.76 -22.51
N GLY A 67 -11.23 6.75 -23.40
CA GLY A 67 -10.03 7.22 -24.11
C GLY A 67 -8.97 7.73 -23.16
N TRP A 68 -9.37 8.52 -22.17
CA TRP A 68 -8.47 8.96 -21.10
C TRP A 68 -7.84 7.76 -20.38
N LEU A 69 -8.66 6.82 -19.89
CA LEU A 69 -8.17 5.66 -19.13
C LEU A 69 -7.32 4.70 -19.97
N LEU A 70 -7.59 4.56 -21.27
CA LEU A 70 -6.76 3.79 -22.19
C LEU A 70 -5.38 4.44 -22.34
N ILE A 71 -5.34 5.75 -22.61
CA ILE A 71 -4.08 6.49 -22.78
C ILE A 71 -3.27 6.48 -21.48
N THR A 72 -3.91 6.79 -20.35
CA THR A 72 -3.21 6.87 -19.07
C THR A 72 -2.87 5.50 -18.50
N GLY A 73 -3.62 4.45 -18.83
CA GLY A 73 -3.29 3.06 -18.50
C GLY A 73 -2.08 2.53 -19.27
N LEU A 74 -1.86 3.01 -20.50
CA LEU A 74 -0.67 2.70 -21.29
C LEU A 74 0.59 3.41 -20.76
N LEU A 75 0.45 4.57 -20.12
CA LEU A 75 1.58 5.38 -19.65
C LEU A 75 2.58 4.61 -18.74
N PRO A 76 2.18 3.97 -17.62
CA PRO A 76 3.11 3.22 -16.79
C PRO A 76 3.74 2.02 -17.53
N LEU A 77 3.03 1.42 -18.49
CA LEU A 77 3.56 0.35 -19.34
C LEU A 77 4.67 0.88 -20.27
N TRP A 78 4.47 2.05 -20.86
CA TRP A 78 5.49 2.71 -21.69
C TRP A 78 6.68 3.23 -20.88
N LEU A 79 6.46 3.71 -19.65
CA LEU A 79 7.58 4.00 -18.75
C LEU A 79 8.40 2.74 -18.46
N ALA A 80 7.74 1.58 -18.32
CA ALA A 80 8.40 0.27 -18.19
C ALA A 80 9.04 -0.25 -19.48
N TRP A 81 9.04 0.49 -20.59
CA TRP A 81 9.76 0.12 -21.82
C TRP A 81 11.29 0.04 -21.60
N ARG A 82 11.81 0.89 -20.71
CA ARG A 82 13.22 0.88 -20.27
C ARG A 82 13.46 -0.16 -19.20
N ARG A 83 14.66 -0.73 -19.20
CA ARG A 83 15.12 -1.57 -18.09
C ARG A 83 15.28 -0.71 -16.85
N PHE A 84 14.78 -1.19 -15.72
CA PHE A 84 15.02 -0.59 -14.42
C PHE A 84 15.86 -1.55 -13.54
N PRO A 85 16.68 -1.02 -12.63
CA PRO A 85 17.61 -1.81 -11.83
C PRO A 85 16.87 -2.64 -10.75
N ASP A 86 17.46 -3.76 -10.36
CA ASP A 86 17.08 -4.53 -9.16
C ASP A 86 18.24 -4.50 -8.16
N ARG A 87 18.25 -3.45 -7.34
CA ARG A 87 19.36 -3.12 -6.43
C ARG A 87 19.55 -4.11 -5.29
N ARG A 88 18.61 -5.04 -5.09
CA ARG A 88 18.79 -6.15 -4.13
C ARG A 88 20.04 -6.98 -4.45
N ARG A 89 20.39 -7.07 -5.73
CA ARG A 89 21.58 -7.79 -6.21
C ARG A 89 22.88 -7.06 -5.89
N ASP A 90 22.81 -5.75 -5.72
CA ASP A 90 23.98 -4.89 -5.52
C ASP A 90 24.35 -4.76 -4.04
N VAL A 91 23.39 -5.00 -3.11
CA VAL A 91 23.55 -4.80 -1.66
C VAL A 91 24.82 -5.46 -1.12
N GLN A 92 25.06 -6.74 -1.44
CA GLN A 92 26.21 -7.47 -0.92
C GLN A 92 27.56 -6.96 -1.47
N GLN A 93 27.58 -6.51 -2.73
CA GLN A 93 28.79 -5.94 -3.32
C GLN A 93 29.08 -4.56 -2.74
N LEU A 94 28.09 -3.67 -2.76
CA LEU A 94 28.22 -2.30 -2.23
C LEU A 94 28.52 -2.28 -0.72
N HIS A 95 27.96 -3.22 0.04
CA HIS A 95 28.32 -3.38 1.44
C HIS A 95 29.78 -3.78 1.61
N ARG A 96 30.30 -4.72 0.80
CA ARG A 96 31.73 -5.10 0.83
C ARG A 96 32.63 -3.94 0.42
N ASP A 97 32.26 -3.22 -0.64
CA ASP A 97 33.02 -2.04 -1.11
C ASP A 97 33.07 -0.96 -0.02
N TRP A 98 31.97 -0.73 0.67
CA TRP A 98 31.92 0.19 1.80
C TRP A 98 32.77 -0.28 2.98
N GLN A 99 32.70 -1.56 3.34
CA GLN A 99 33.55 -2.11 4.40
C GLN A 99 35.04 -1.98 4.08
N ALA A 100 35.42 -2.15 2.81
CA ALA A 100 36.80 -1.95 2.34
C ALA A 100 37.22 -0.47 2.26
N SER A 101 36.28 0.46 2.20
CA SER A 101 36.55 1.90 2.23
C SER A 101 36.82 2.40 3.66
N GLU A 102 37.47 3.55 3.80
CA GLU A 102 37.66 4.24 5.08
C GLU A 102 36.45 5.11 5.50
N TRP A 103 35.47 5.30 4.60
CA TRP A 103 34.35 6.20 4.85
C TRP A 103 33.39 5.60 5.90
N ARG A 104 33.29 6.27 7.05
CA ARG A 104 32.41 5.89 8.17
C ARG A 104 31.60 7.12 8.60
N PRO A 105 30.58 7.51 7.82
CA PRO A 105 29.83 8.74 8.05
C PRO A 105 29.03 8.67 9.35
N HIS A 106 28.97 9.77 10.09
CA HIS A 106 27.99 9.87 11.17
C HIS A 106 26.57 9.99 10.59
N VAL A 107 25.63 9.22 11.13
CA VAL A 107 24.23 9.21 10.69
C VAL A 107 23.31 9.75 11.77
N ASP A 108 22.64 10.87 11.51
CA ASP A 108 21.56 11.36 12.37
C ASP A 108 20.23 10.72 11.97
N ILE A 109 19.60 10.01 12.91
CA ILE A 109 18.31 9.35 12.71
C ILE A 109 17.22 10.26 13.29
N LEU A 110 16.41 10.86 12.43
CA LEU A 110 15.33 11.78 12.80
C LEU A 110 14.00 11.03 12.88
N VAL A 111 13.33 11.14 14.03
CA VAL A 111 12.02 10.54 14.29
C VAL A 111 11.02 11.64 14.66
N PRO A 112 10.28 12.22 13.69
CA PRO A 112 9.25 13.20 13.96
C PRO A 112 8.02 12.56 14.59
N THR A 113 7.49 13.18 15.63
CA THR A 113 6.23 12.79 16.29
C THR A 113 5.36 14.03 16.54
N TYR A 114 4.04 13.84 16.49
CA TYR A 114 3.07 14.87 16.86
C TYR A 114 2.08 14.35 17.89
N GLY A 115 1.61 13.11 17.80
CA GLY A 115 0.54 12.63 18.69
C GLY A 115 0.46 11.12 18.80
N GLU A 116 1.49 10.43 18.30
CA GLU A 116 1.54 8.98 18.29
C GLU A 116 1.59 8.44 19.73
N PRO A 117 0.90 7.32 20.02
CA PRO A 117 0.93 6.70 21.33
C PRO A 117 2.35 6.28 21.74
N LEU A 118 2.63 6.32 23.05
CA LEU A 118 3.94 5.99 23.60
C LEU A 118 4.42 4.59 23.19
N ALA A 119 3.52 3.60 23.18
CA ALA A 119 3.84 2.23 22.76
C ALA A 119 4.26 2.14 21.29
N VAL A 120 3.67 2.96 20.41
CA VAL A 120 4.05 3.02 18.99
C VAL A 120 5.44 3.63 18.85
N LEU A 121 5.68 4.76 19.51
CA LEU A 121 6.97 5.45 19.50
C LEU A 121 8.08 4.60 20.14
N GLN A 122 7.78 3.86 21.21
CA GLN A 122 8.76 2.96 21.84
C GLN A 122 9.26 1.90 20.86
N ARG A 123 8.40 1.33 20.01
CA ARG A 123 8.81 0.34 19.01
C ARG A 123 9.77 0.94 17.98
N SER A 124 9.43 2.10 17.42
CA SER A 124 10.26 2.77 16.41
C SER A 124 11.60 3.23 16.99
N LEU A 125 11.61 3.83 18.19
CA LEU A 125 12.83 4.23 18.88
C LEU A 125 13.73 3.04 19.25
N LEU A 126 13.15 1.90 19.65
CA LEU A 126 13.92 0.68 19.84
C LEU A 126 14.58 0.20 18.54
N GLY A 127 13.89 0.24 17.40
CA GLY A 127 14.51 -0.08 16.11
C GLY A 127 15.62 0.91 15.71
N CYS A 128 15.43 2.20 15.99
CA CYS A 128 16.41 3.25 15.66
C CYS A 128 17.66 3.20 16.54
N THR A 129 17.52 2.97 17.84
CA THR A 129 18.64 2.94 18.80
C THR A 129 19.47 1.66 18.73
N GLN A 130 18.92 0.61 18.11
CA GLN A 130 19.57 -0.70 18.00
C GLN A 130 20.20 -0.95 16.63
N GLN A 131 20.43 0.09 15.83
CA GLN A 131 21.17 -0.07 14.58
C GLN A 131 22.54 -0.70 14.84
N SER A 132 22.89 -1.72 14.06
CA SER A 132 24.21 -2.38 14.08
C SER A 132 25.35 -1.43 13.74
N TYR A 133 25.06 -0.37 12.97
CA TYR A 133 26.01 0.67 12.65
C TYR A 133 26.26 1.60 13.86
N PRO A 134 27.50 1.74 14.36
CA PRO A 134 27.75 2.37 15.66
C PRO A 134 27.76 3.90 15.65
N ARG A 135 27.99 4.56 14.51
CA ARG A 135 28.11 6.03 14.43
C ARG A 135 26.75 6.67 14.15
N THR A 136 25.86 6.58 15.12
CA THR A 136 24.50 7.09 15.01
C THR A 136 24.14 8.07 16.12
N SER A 137 23.17 8.94 15.85
CA SER A 137 22.51 9.74 16.86
C SER A 137 21.01 9.76 16.57
N VAL A 138 20.18 9.35 17.53
CA VAL A 138 18.72 9.33 17.36
C VAL A 138 18.14 10.60 17.94
N LEU A 139 17.41 11.37 17.13
CA LEU A 139 16.73 12.60 17.52
C LEU A 139 15.22 12.40 17.44
N VAL A 140 14.53 12.56 18.56
CA VAL A 140 13.08 12.58 18.66
C VAL A 140 12.61 14.02 18.49
N LEU A 141 11.88 14.30 17.41
CA LEU A 141 11.42 15.64 17.07
C LEU A 141 9.92 15.74 17.40
N ASP A 142 9.58 16.21 18.60
CA ASP A 142 8.22 16.21 19.11
C ASP A 142 7.54 17.56 18.94
N ASP A 143 6.59 17.66 18.00
CA ASP A 143 5.82 18.87 17.78
C ASP A 143 4.75 19.14 18.87
N SER A 144 4.43 18.14 19.72
CA SER A 144 3.45 18.33 20.79
C SER A 144 4.03 18.70 22.15
N GLY A 145 5.33 18.50 22.37
CA GLY A 145 5.99 18.88 23.63
C GLY A 145 5.57 18.01 24.82
N ARG A 146 5.38 16.70 24.61
CA ARG A 146 4.88 15.76 25.63
C ARG A 146 5.99 15.29 26.57
N GLU A 147 5.79 15.48 27.87
CA GLU A 147 6.79 15.10 28.88
C GLU A 147 7.03 13.58 28.95
N GLU A 148 6.01 12.75 28.71
CA GLU A 148 6.18 11.30 28.61
C GLU A 148 7.03 10.87 27.41
N VAL A 149 7.01 11.63 26.30
CA VAL A 149 7.85 11.36 25.13
C VAL A 149 9.30 11.72 25.44
N LYS A 150 9.53 12.85 26.10
CA LYS A 150 10.86 13.26 26.56
C LYS A 150 11.47 12.21 27.49
N ARG A 151 10.72 11.75 28.49
CA ARG A 151 11.17 10.69 29.41
C ARG A 151 11.50 9.38 28.67
N LEU A 152 10.67 8.96 27.71
CA LEU A 152 10.97 7.78 26.90
C LEU A 152 12.23 7.96 26.05
N ALA A 153 12.41 9.13 25.44
CA ALA A 153 13.60 9.44 24.64
C ALA A 153 14.86 9.35 25.50
N GLU A 154 14.86 9.97 26.68
CA GLU A 154 15.99 9.91 27.64
C GLU A 154 16.27 8.48 28.10
N GLN A 155 15.22 7.70 28.43
CA GLN A 155 15.36 6.30 28.81
C GLN A 155 15.99 5.41 27.73
N LEU A 156 15.72 5.71 26.45
CA LEU A 156 16.26 4.97 25.31
C LEU A 156 17.58 5.56 24.78
N GLY A 157 18.12 6.61 25.41
CA GLY A 157 19.37 7.27 24.99
C GLY A 157 19.22 8.13 23.72
N CYS A 158 18.01 8.57 23.39
CA CYS A 158 17.73 9.48 22.28
C CYS A 158 17.85 10.95 22.72
N ARG A 159 18.20 11.83 21.79
CA ARG A 159 18.13 13.29 21.97
C ARG A 159 16.71 13.78 21.72
N TYR A 160 16.08 14.41 22.71
CA TYR A 160 14.75 14.99 22.56
C TYR A 160 14.84 16.45 22.10
N LEU A 161 14.04 16.82 21.11
CA LEU A 161 13.88 18.19 20.64
C LEU A 161 12.40 18.54 20.53
N HIS A 162 12.05 19.72 21.01
CA HIS A 162 10.74 20.34 20.84
C HIS A 162 10.93 21.76 20.35
N ARG A 163 10.10 22.20 19.40
CA ARG A 163 10.06 23.58 18.91
C ARG A 163 8.79 24.29 19.36
N PRO A 164 8.88 25.57 19.77
CA PRO A 164 7.73 26.30 20.29
C PRO A 164 6.69 26.63 19.21
N GLU A 165 7.15 26.92 17.98
CA GLU A 165 6.29 27.28 16.85
C GLU A 165 6.13 26.12 15.86
N ARG A 166 4.88 25.75 15.57
CA ARG A 166 4.51 24.59 14.74
C ARG A 166 4.29 24.95 13.28
N LEU A 167 5.22 25.70 12.70
CA LEU A 167 5.14 26.12 11.30
C LEU A 167 5.56 24.97 10.37
N HIS A 168 4.92 24.87 9.21
CA HIS A 168 5.27 23.91 8.15
C HIS A 168 5.22 22.42 8.53
N ALA A 169 4.47 22.06 9.58
CA ALA A 169 4.23 20.67 10.00
C ALA A 169 5.53 19.83 10.02
N LYS A 170 5.51 18.61 9.46
CA LYS A 170 6.64 17.68 9.46
C LYS A 170 7.91 18.26 8.81
N ALA A 171 7.78 18.98 7.69
CA ALA A 171 8.93 19.60 7.00
C ALA A 171 9.68 20.56 7.94
N GLY A 172 8.95 21.48 8.56
CA GLY A 172 9.54 22.43 9.50
C GLY A 172 10.11 21.75 10.75
N ASN A 173 9.50 20.64 11.21
CA ASN A 173 9.99 19.89 12.36
C ASN A 173 11.34 19.22 12.03
N LEU A 174 11.42 18.59 10.85
CA LEU A 174 12.66 18.02 10.32
C LEU A 174 13.75 19.10 10.15
N ASN A 175 13.42 20.26 9.57
CA ASN A 175 14.37 21.36 9.40
C ASN A 175 14.87 21.94 10.74
N ALA A 176 13.98 22.06 11.74
CA ALA A 176 14.38 22.43 13.10
C ALA A 176 15.35 21.38 13.70
N GLY A 177 15.10 20.09 13.49
CA GLY A 177 16.00 19.01 13.86
C GLY A 177 17.36 19.08 13.15
N LEU A 178 17.36 19.31 11.83
CA LEU A 178 18.58 19.48 11.02
C LEU A 178 19.47 20.62 11.52
N SER A 179 18.89 21.68 12.10
CA SER A 179 19.68 22.79 12.69
C SER A 179 20.42 22.40 13.97
N ARG A 180 20.15 21.22 14.54
CA ARG A 180 20.68 20.74 15.82
C ARG A 180 21.53 19.47 15.69
N CYS A 181 21.84 19.08 14.46
CA CYS A 181 22.62 17.89 14.13
C CYS A 181 23.50 18.10 12.90
N ASP A 182 24.60 17.36 12.83
CA ASP A 182 25.75 17.69 11.98
C ASP A 182 26.24 16.46 11.20
N GLY A 183 25.48 15.36 11.22
CA GLY A 183 25.81 14.11 10.56
C GLY A 183 25.95 14.28 9.05
N GLU A 184 26.90 13.54 8.47
CA GLU A 184 27.12 13.52 7.02
C GLU A 184 25.91 12.94 6.27
N LEU A 185 25.19 12.03 6.92
CA LEU A 185 23.97 11.40 6.46
C LEU A 185 22.85 11.61 7.48
N VAL A 186 21.63 11.65 6.97
CA VAL A 186 20.40 11.74 7.75
C VAL A 186 19.50 10.58 7.35
N ALA A 187 19.01 9.82 8.33
CA ALA A 187 17.95 8.83 8.12
C ALA A 187 16.66 9.35 8.73
N VAL A 188 15.53 9.14 8.05
CA VAL A 188 14.22 9.60 8.55
C VAL A 188 13.27 8.43 8.68
N PHE A 189 12.67 8.29 9.86
CA PHE A 189 11.61 7.32 10.13
C PHE A 189 10.42 8.02 10.77
N ASP A 190 9.23 7.82 10.22
CA ASP A 190 8.00 8.21 10.92
C ASP A 190 7.91 7.52 12.28
N ALA A 191 7.23 8.15 13.25
CA ALA A 191 7.10 7.65 14.61
C ALA A 191 6.50 6.23 14.72
N ASP A 192 5.83 5.73 13.68
CA ASP A 192 5.30 4.36 13.62
C ASP A 192 6.14 3.40 12.76
N PHE A 193 7.25 3.83 12.15
CA PHE A 193 8.13 2.98 11.34
C PHE A 193 9.31 2.43 12.16
N ILE A 194 9.45 1.11 12.12
CA ILE A 194 10.46 0.36 12.87
C ILE A 194 11.50 -0.15 11.87
N PRO A 195 12.74 0.40 11.88
CA PRO A 195 13.81 -0.14 11.05
C PRO A 195 14.34 -1.47 11.58
N GLN A 196 14.80 -2.33 10.66
CA GLN A 196 15.57 -3.52 10.99
C GLN A 196 16.98 -3.15 11.46
N GLN A 197 17.60 -4.04 12.22
CA GLN A 197 18.90 -3.85 12.86
C GLN A 197 20.01 -3.46 11.86
N ARG A 198 19.97 -4.00 10.63
CA ARG A 198 20.95 -3.72 9.57
C ARG A 198 20.47 -2.73 8.52
N PHE A 199 19.45 -1.91 8.81
CA PHE A 199 18.96 -0.90 7.86
C PHE A 199 20.10 -0.01 7.34
N LEU A 200 20.91 0.57 8.23
CA LEU A 200 22.00 1.48 7.84
C LEU A 200 23.14 0.75 7.11
N GLU A 201 23.55 -0.42 7.59
CA GLU A 201 24.62 -1.22 6.96
C GLU A 201 24.28 -1.61 5.52
N GLN A 202 22.99 -1.85 5.23
CA GLN A 202 22.51 -2.19 3.89
C GLN A 202 22.27 -0.96 3.02
N SER A 203 22.29 0.24 3.59
CA SER A 203 22.00 1.50 2.90
C SER A 203 23.25 2.32 2.58
N ILE A 204 24.21 2.41 3.50
CA ILE A 204 25.38 3.32 3.39
C ILE A 204 26.21 3.04 2.12
N GLY A 205 26.35 1.76 1.73
CA GLY A 205 27.12 1.40 0.53
C GLY A 205 26.62 2.05 -0.76
N PHE A 206 25.32 2.33 -0.88
CA PHE A 206 24.76 3.03 -2.04
C PHE A 206 25.15 4.51 -2.10
N LEU A 207 25.54 5.09 -0.96
CA LEU A 207 25.95 6.50 -0.83
C LEU A 207 27.48 6.67 -0.95
N LEU A 208 28.22 5.62 -1.28
CA LEU A 208 29.63 5.75 -1.68
C LEU A 208 29.79 6.58 -2.96
N ASP A 209 28.83 6.47 -3.89
CA ASP A 209 28.77 7.37 -5.04
C ASP A 209 28.47 8.79 -4.52
N PRO A 210 29.39 9.75 -4.70
CA PRO A 210 29.21 11.10 -4.18
C PRO A 210 28.00 11.80 -4.80
N ASP A 211 27.56 11.44 -6.01
CA ASP A 211 26.41 12.05 -6.69
C ASP A 211 25.06 11.54 -6.19
N VAL A 212 25.06 10.51 -5.33
CA VAL A 212 23.83 9.99 -4.71
C VAL A 212 23.47 10.88 -3.52
N ALA A 213 22.30 11.49 -3.61
CA ALA A 213 21.72 12.26 -2.51
C ALA A 213 20.85 11.39 -1.61
N LEU A 214 20.03 10.48 -2.15
CA LEU A 214 19.01 9.78 -1.37
C LEU A 214 18.89 8.31 -1.79
N LEU A 215 18.73 7.43 -0.81
CA LEU A 215 18.32 6.05 -0.97
C LEU A 215 16.97 5.83 -0.29
N GLN A 216 15.93 5.52 -1.07
CA GLN A 216 14.59 5.16 -0.59
C GLN A 216 14.48 3.63 -0.45
N THR A 217 13.81 3.16 0.61
CA THR A 217 13.40 1.75 0.78
C THR A 217 11.87 1.63 0.82
N PRO A 218 11.28 0.45 0.51
CA PRO A 218 9.84 0.25 0.59
C PRO A 218 9.27 0.54 1.97
N GLN A 219 8.08 1.17 1.98
CA GLN A 219 7.22 1.13 3.16
C GLN A 219 6.50 -0.22 3.21
N SER A 220 6.73 -0.97 4.27
CA SER A 220 5.96 -2.17 4.58
C SER A 220 5.21 -2.00 5.90
N PHE A 221 4.23 -2.86 6.18
CA PHE A 221 3.34 -2.67 7.32
C PHE A 221 3.17 -3.93 8.16
N ILE A 222 3.10 -3.76 9.47
CA ILE A 222 2.99 -4.84 10.46
C ILE A 222 1.54 -5.25 10.75
N ASN A 223 0.57 -4.47 10.26
CA ASN A 223 -0.87 -4.77 10.33
C ASN A 223 -1.51 -4.69 8.94
N ALA A 224 -2.61 -5.44 8.75
CA ALA A 224 -3.38 -5.40 7.53
C ALA A 224 -4.15 -4.07 7.42
N ASP A 225 -4.27 -3.54 6.20
CA ASP A 225 -5.08 -2.35 5.98
C ASP A 225 -6.58 -2.64 6.21
N PRO A 226 -7.42 -1.59 6.43
CA PRO A 226 -8.83 -1.77 6.71
C PRO A 226 -9.61 -2.50 5.61
N VAL A 227 -9.25 -2.37 4.32
CA VAL A 227 -9.93 -3.11 3.24
C VAL A 227 -9.68 -4.60 3.42
N MET A 228 -8.41 -4.99 3.56
CA MET A 228 -8.02 -6.37 3.77
C MET A 228 -8.64 -6.94 5.05
N ARG A 229 -8.47 -6.25 6.17
CA ARG A 229 -8.92 -6.69 7.49
C ARG A 229 -10.43 -6.81 7.58
N ASN A 230 -11.16 -5.78 7.12
CA ASN A 230 -12.61 -5.76 7.25
C ASN A 230 -13.25 -6.85 6.36
N LEU A 231 -12.63 -7.17 5.21
CA LEU A 231 -13.02 -8.28 4.33
C LEU A 231 -12.39 -9.64 4.72
N ARG A 232 -11.49 -9.67 5.72
CA ARG A 232 -10.68 -10.82 6.18
C ARG A 232 -9.75 -11.43 5.13
N MET A 233 -9.34 -10.65 4.15
CA MET A 233 -8.68 -11.09 2.92
C MET A 233 -7.14 -11.07 2.99
N GLU A 234 -6.53 -11.17 4.17
CA GLU A 234 -5.07 -11.02 4.37
C GLU A 234 -4.23 -12.02 3.58
N SER A 235 -4.76 -13.23 3.33
CA SER A 235 -4.08 -14.26 2.51
C SER A 235 -4.31 -14.11 1.00
N TRP A 236 -5.21 -13.21 0.58
CA TRP A 236 -5.75 -13.16 -0.79
C TRP A 236 -5.55 -11.81 -1.47
N LEU A 237 -5.55 -10.72 -0.69
CA LEU A 237 -5.31 -9.36 -1.12
C LEU A 237 -3.92 -8.91 -0.69
N LEU A 238 -3.25 -8.20 -1.59
CA LEU A 238 -2.10 -7.38 -1.26
C LEU A 238 -2.57 -5.94 -1.01
N PRO A 239 -1.93 -5.22 -0.09
CA PRO A 239 -2.24 -3.82 0.14
C PRO A 239 -1.72 -2.98 -1.03
N ASP A 240 -2.34 -1.82 -1.26
CA ASP A 240 -2.10 -0.99 -2.45
C ASP A 240 -0.62 -0.58 -2.62
N GLU A 241 0.10 -0.34 -1.53
CA GLU A 241 1.51 0.04 -1.55
C GLU A 241 2.43 -1.01 -2.18
N GLU A 242 2.06 -2.30 -2.18
CA GLU A 242 2.85 -3.34 -2.86
C GLU A 242 2.94 -3.04 -4.36
N SER A 243 1.85 -2.55 -4.96
CA SER A 243 1.84 -2.13 -6.36
C SER A 243 2.76 -0.95 -6.62
N PHE A 244 2.85 -0.02 -5.67
CA PHE A 244 3.76 1.11 -5.78
C PHE A 244 5.22 0.66 -5.69
N TYR A 245 5.59 -0.02 -4.60
CA TYR A 245 6.98 -0.32 -4.29
C TYR A 245 7.58 -1.48 -5.11
N ARG A 246 6.78 -2.36 -5.70
CA ARG A 246 7.29 -3.48 -6.52
C ARG A 246 7.22 -3.24 -8.02
N TRP A 247 6.45 -2.24 -8.44
CA TRP A 247 6.26 -1.96 -9.86
C TRP A 247 6.49 -0.49 -10.22
N ILE A 248 5.69 0.43 -9.67
CA ILE A 248 5.75 1.85 -10.07
C ILE A 248 7.10 2.49 -9.71
N GLU A 249 7.55 2.31 -8.47
CA GLU A 249 8.79 2.92 -7.97
C GLU A 249 10.05 2.37 -8.68
N PRO A 250 10.22 1.05 -8.92
CA PRO A 250 11.27 0.54 -9.79
C PRO A 250 11.22 1.13 -11.21
N VAL A 251 10.03 1.22 -11.82
CA VAL A 251 9.88 1.80 -13.16
C VAL A 251 10.36 3.26 -13.16
N ARG A 252 10.04 4.03 -12.12
CA ARG A 252 10.53 5.41 -11.93
C ARG A 252 12.04 5.49 -11.68
N ASP A 253 12.63 4.56 -10.92
CA ASP A 253 14.09 4.47 -10.74
C ASP A 253 14.80 4.27 -12.11
N GLY A 254 14.20 3.50 -13.02
CA GLY A 254 14.68 3.37 -14.41
C GLY A 254 14.73 4.68 -15.22
N TRP A 255 14.02 5.71 -14.78
CA TRP A 255 14.07 7.07 -15.33
C TRP A 255 14.84 8.05 -14.45
N GLY A 256 15.41 7.59 -13.32
CA GLY A 256 16.00 8.46 -12.31
C GLY A 256 14.98 9.43 -11.73
N ALA A 257 13.76 8.97 -11.49
CA ALA A 257 12.63 9.75 -10.98
C ALA A 257 12.06 9.13 -9.69
N VAL A 258 12.94 8.60 -8.84
CA VAL A 258 12.60 8.04 -7.53
C VAL A 258 11.84 9.07 -6.70
N VAL A 259 10.81 8.61 -6.01
CA VAL A 259 10.00 9.36 -5.07
C VAL A 259 10.51 9.12 -3.66
N CYS A 260 10.84 10.22 -2.96
CA CYS A 260 10.99 10.17 -1.52
C CYS A 260 9.59 10.05 -0.91
N ALA A 261 9.35 8.98 -0.15
CA ALA A 261 8.05 8.65 0.43
C ALA A 261 7.93 9.09 1.91
N GLY A 262 8.85 9.95 2.38
CA GLY A 262 8.76 10.62 3.67
C GLY A 262 9.23 9.81 4.88
N THR A 263 9.52 8.53 4.72
CA THR A 263 10.08 7.66 5.77
C THR A 263 10.90 6.54 5.13
N ALA A 264 11.73 5.88 5.93
CA ALA A 264 12.55 4.75 5.55
C ALA A 264 13.52 5.06 4.40
N PHE A 265 14.18 6.22 4.49
CA PHE A 265 15.22 6.64 3.55
C PHE A 265 16.45 7.16 4.28
N VAL A 266 17.59 7.12 3.60
CA VAL A 266 18.84 7.79 3.99
C VAL A 266 19.16 8.86 2.96
N VAL A 267 19.48 10.06 3.41
CA VAL A 267 19.80 11.20 2.57
C VAL A 267 21.11 11.84 3.01
N ARG A 268 21.87 12.34 2.05
CA ARG A 268 23.11 13.07 2.28
C ARG A 268 22.82 14.47 2.76
N ARG A 269 23.41 14.86 3.90
CA ARG A 269 23.15 16.16 4.53
C ARG A 269 23.47 17.34 3.61
N ARG A 270 24.64 17.32 2.96
CA ARG A 270 25.06 18.37 2.00
C ARG A 270 24.06 18.58 0.85
N ALA A 271 23.37 17.52 0.43
CA ALA A 271 22.42 17.60 -0.68
C ALA A 271 21.12 18.27 -0.23
N LEU A 272 20.65 17.96 0.99
CA LEU A 272 19.53 18.68 1.62
C LEU A 272 19.88 20.15 1.83
N ASP A 273 21.06 20.46 2.38
CA ASP A 273 21.45 21.85 2.61
C ASP A 273 21.51 22.65 1.29
N GLY A 274 21.93 22.02 0.19
CA GLY A 274 21.95 22.62 -1.14
C GLY A 274 20.59 23.01 -1.72
N ILE A 275 19.49 22.42 -1.23
CA ILE A 275 18.11 22.80 -1.58
C ILE A 275 17.41 23.60 -0.46
N GLY A 276 18.12 23.94 0.63
CA GLY A 276 17.56 24.67 1.77
C GLY A 276 16.86 23.80 2.82
N GLY A 277 17.14 22.49 2.83
CA GLY A 277 16.52 21.52 3.74
C GLY A 277 15.34 20.77 3.11
N PHE A 278 14.44 20.27 3.95
CA PHE A 278 13.17 19.70 3.48
C PHE A 278 12.26 20.82 2.98
N VAL A 279 11.61 20.63 1.82
CA VAL A 279 10.82 21.67 1.17
C VAL A 279 9.54 21.96 1.97
N GLU A 280 9.45 23.17 2.50
CA GLU A 280 8.31 23.65 3.28
C GLU A 280 7.13 24.11 2.39
N GLY A 281 5.94 24.22 2.97
CA GLY A 281 4.75 24.75 2.28
C GLY A 281 4.04 23.76 1.33
N ALA A 282 4.52 22.52 1.25
CA ALA A 282 3.87 21.41 0.54
C ALA A 282 3.12 20.49 1.52
N LEU A 283 1.93 20.02 1.13
CA LEU A 283 1.20 18.97 1.87
C LEU A 283 1.89 17.60 1.78
N SER A 284 2.70 17.39 0.74
CA SER A 284 3.55 16.22 0.52
C SER A 284 4.99 16.72 0.36
N GLU A 285 5.60 17.14 1.48
CA GLU A 285 6.93 17.73 1.53
C GLU A 285 8.01 16.79 0.99
N ASP A 286 7.83 15.50 1.26
CA ASP A 286 8.72 14.41 0.87
C ASP A 286 8.85 14.28 -0.65
N TYR A 287 7.72 14.19 -1.35
CA TYR A 287 7.64 14.10 -2.80
C TYR A 287 8.31 15.31 -3.46
N VAL A 288 8.03 16.51 -2.95
CA VAL A 288 8.57 17.76 -3.50
C VAL A 288 10.07 17.90 -3.18
N THR A 289 10.51 17.47 -2.00
CA THR A 289 11.94 17.43 -1.63
C THR A 289 12.72 16.50 -2.56
N GLY A 290 12.17 15.32 -2.86
CA GLY A 290 12.78 14.39 -3.82
C GLY A 290 12.93 15.01 -5.22
N ILE A 291 11.90 15.70 -5.70
CA ILE A 291 11.97 16.42 -6.98
C ILE A 291 13.01 17.55 -6.92
N ALA A 292 13.07 18.32 -5.84
CA ALA A 292 14.05 19.41 -5.68
C ALA A 292 15.50 18.89 -5.74
N LEU A 293 15.81 17.79 -5.06
CA LEU A 293 17.11 17.12 -5.14
C LEU A 293 17.41 16.70 -6.58
N ARG A 294 16.46 16.03 -7.25
CA ARG A 294 16.64 15.53 -8.61
C ARG A 294 16.80 16.66 -9.64
N ALA A 295 16.08 17.76 -9.45
CA ALA A 295 16.15 18.98 -10.26
C ALA A 295 17.53 19.66 -10.20
N GLN A 296 18.24 19.55 -9.06
CA GLN A 296 19.62 19.98 -8.91
C GLN A 296 20.67 18.98 -9.45
N GLY A 297 20.23 17.88 -10.08
CA GLY A 297 21.11 16.90 -10.72
C GLY A 297 21.48 15.68 -9.88
N TRP A 298 21.17 15.68 -8.58
CA TRP A 298 21.47 14.58 -7.66
C TRP A 298 20.80 13.27 -8.06
N LYS A 299 21.49 12.13 -7.89
CA LYS A 299 20.92 10.79 -8.08
C LYS A 299 20.09 10.42 -6.84
N LEU A 300 18.88 9.91 -7.08
CA LEU A 300 18.02 9.30 -6.07
C LEU A 300 17.88 7.84 -6.45
N LEU A 301 18.11 6.93 -5.50
CA LEU A 301 18.13 5.49 -5.72
C LEU A 301 17.01 4.82 -4.93
N TYR A 302 16.51 3.70 -5.46
CA TYR A 302 15.51 2.88 -4.78
C TYR A 302 16.02 1.45 -4.53
N LEU A 303 16.08 1.05 -3.27
CA LEU A 303 16.41 -0.31 -2.86
C LEU A 303 15.13 -1.09 -2.59
N GLN A 304 14.83 -2.08 -3.43
CA GLN A 304 13.63 -2.94 -3.39
C GLN A 304 13.60 -3.95 -2.21
N GLN A 305 14.15 -3.60 -1.05
CA GLN A 305 14.23 -4.47 0.12
C GLN A 305 13.46 -3.88 1.31
N LYS A 306 12.58 -4.68 1.92
CA LYS A 306 11.81 -4.27 3.09
C LYS A 306 12.73 -4.25 4.31
N LEU A 307 13.29 -3.08 4.61
CA LEU A 307 14.20 -2.86 5.75
C LEU A 307 13.54 -2.18 6.94
N SER A 308 12.27 -1.83 6.82
CA SER A 308 11.47 -1.27 7.90
C SER A 308 10.01 -1.64 7.71
N ALA A 309 9.24 -1.59 8.78
CA ALA A 309 7.79 -1.72 8.70
C ALA A 309 7.10 -0.77 9.67
N GLY A 310 5.98 -0.20 9.26
CA GLY A 310 5.17 0.70 10.07
C GLY A 310 3.74 0.24 10.29
N LEU A 311 2.89 1.15 10.79
CA LEU A 311 1.47 0.89 10.98
C LEU A 311 0.64 1.51 9.85
N THR A 312 -0.28 0.73 9.28
CA THR A 312 -1.30 1.29 8.37
C THR A 312 -2.47 1.88 9.18
N ALA A 313 -3.46 2.45 8.50
CA ALA A 313 -4.64 3.05 9.15
C ALA A 313 -5.49 2.00 9.88
N GLU A 314 -6.06 2.36 11.02
CA GLU A 314 -6.84 1.44 11.84
C GLU A 314 -8.32 1.39 11.50
N SER A 315 -8.84 2.40 10.81
CA SER A 315 -10.24 2.48 10.39
C SER A 315 -10.36 2.81 8.92
N MET A 316 -11.46 2.39 8.29
CA MET A 316 -11.70 2.69 6.88
C MET A 316 -11.75 4.21 6.62
N GLU A 317 -12.27 4.98 7.57
CA GLU A 317 -12.29 6.44 7.47
C GLU A 317 -10.88 7.03 7.45
N ASP A 318 -10.02 6.59 8.37
CA ASP A 318 -8.64 7.05 8.45
C ASP A 318 -7.84 6.68 7.19
N PHE A 319 -8.09 5.47 6.66
CA PHE A 319 -7.48 4.96 5.44
C PHE A 319 -7.84 5.82 4.22
N VAL A 320 -9.12 6.18 4.08
CA VAL A 320 -9.61 7.07 3.00
C VAL A 320 -9.01 8.47 3.17
N ARG A 321 -9.06 9.05 4.38
CA ARG A 321 -8.53 10.39 4.65
C ARG A 321 -7.05 10.49 4.33
N GLN A 322 -6.26 9.47 4.67
CA GLN A 322 -4.84 9.41 4.32
C GLN A 322 -4.63 9.49 2.80
N ARG A 323 -5.40 8.76 2.01
CA ARG A 323 -5.33 8.78 0.54
C ARG A 323 -5.81 10.10 -0.07
N GLN A 324 -6.86 10.71 0.49
CA GLN A 324 -7.30 12.05 0.09
C GLN A 324 -6.18 13.08 0.33
N ARG A 325 -5.44 12.98 1.44
CA ARG A 325 -4.27 13.86 1.69
C ARG A 325 -3.17 13.65 0.65
N TRP A 326 -2.83 12.40 0.35
CA TRP A 326 -1.82 12.10 -0.69
C TRP A 326 -2.25 12.61 -2.07
N ALA A 327 -3.52 12.44 -2.44
CA ALA A 327 -4.07 12.96 -3.67
C ALA A 327 -3.97 14.50 -3.73
N ASN A 328 -4.43 15.18 -2.68
CA ASN A 328 -4.40 16.63 -2.59
C ASN A 328 -2.97 17.19 -2.60
N GLY A 329 -2.03 16.57 -1.87
CA GLY A 329 -0.64 17.00 -1.86
C GLY A 329 0.08 16.77 -3.19
N THR A 330 -0.20 15.64 -3.84
CA THR A 330 0.32 15.36 -5.19
C THR A 330 -0.22 16.37 -6.21
N LEU A 331 -1.49 16.75 -6.14
CA LEU A 331 -2.08 17.77 -7.02
C LEU A 331 -1.54 19.17 -6.74
N GLN A 332 -1.44 19.55 -5.46
CA GLN A 332 -0.86 20.83 -5.05
C GLN A 332 0.57 20.98 -5.57
N SER A 333 1.34 19.88 -5.61
CA SER A 333 2.72 19.90 -6.10
C SER A 333 2.83 20.45 -7.52
N LEU A 334 1.82 20.32 -8.38
CA LEU A 334 1.83 20.86 -9.75
C LEU A 334 2.06 22.38 -9.80
N ALA A 335 1.58 23.10 -8.78
CA ALA A 335 1.68 24.55 -8.69
C ALA A 335 2.95 25.03 -7.96
N LEU A 336 3.68 24.16 -7.28
CA LEU A 336 4.87 24.53 -6.52
C LEU A 336 6.09 24.70 -7.45
N THR A 337 7.04 25.56 -7.07
CA THR A 337 8.28 25.79 -7.83
C THR A 337 9.09 24.51 -8.02
N HIS A 338 9.16 23.68 -6.99
CA HIS A 338 9.80 22.35 -7.02
C HIS A 338 8.84 21.23 -7.46
N GLY A 339 7.71 21.59 -8.08
CA GLY A 339 6.74 20.67 -8.63
C GLY A 339 7.14 20.05 -9.96
N PRO A 340 6.53 18.93 -10.37
CA PRO A 340 6.90 18.26 -11.62
C PRO A 340 6.64 19.11 -12.88
N LEU A 341 5.72 20.08 -12.85
CA LEU A 341 5.49 21.00 -13.99
C LEU A 341 6.42 22.21 -14.00
N ARG A 342 6.89 22.68 -12.85
CA ARG A 342 7.62 23.96 -12.74
C ARG A 342 9.09 23.80 -12.41
N ALA A 343 9.52 22.65 -11.89
CA ALA A 343 10.91 22.40 -11.57
C ALA A 343 11.79 22.49 -12.84
N HIS A 344 12.83 23.30 -12.76
CA HIS A 344 13.89 23.39 -13.78
C HIS A 344 14.89 22.24 -13.57
N GLY A 345 15.52 21.75 -14.64
CA GLY A 345 16.55 20.70 -14.54
C GLY A 345 16.05 19.25 -14.65
N LEU A 346 14.73 19.01 -14.70
CA LEU A 346 14.17 17.68 -14.99
C LEU A 346 14.15 17.39 -16.50
N SER A 347 14.63 16.21 -16.89
CA SER A 347 14.46 15.72 -18.27
C SER A 347 12.98 15.42 -18.58
N PRO A 348 12.57 15.39 -19.87
CA PRO A 348 11.19 15.06 -20.24
C PRO A 348 10.72 13.70 -19.70
N GLY A 349 11.60 12.70 -19.67
CA GLY A 349 11.29 11.37 -19.13
C GLY A 349 11.05 11.38 -17.62
N GLN A 350 11.89 12.10 -16.87
CA GLN A 350 11.69 12.28 -15.42
C GLN A 350 10.40 13.03 -15.11
N ARG A 351 10.15 14.10 -15.86
CA ARG A 351 8.92 14.89 -15.75
C ARG A 351 7.68 14.04 -15.98
N LEU A 352 7.68 13.23 -17.03
CA LEU A 352 6.58 12.32 -17.33
C LEU A 352 6.41 11.24 -16.25
N ALA A 353 7.51 10.69 -15.73
CA ALA A 353 7.47 9.70 -14.65
C ALA A 353 6.91 10.25 -13.33
N TYR A 354 7.20 11.52 -12.99
CA TYR A 354 6.58 12.19 -11.85
C TYR A 354 5.11 12.54 -12.11
N LEU A 355 4.77 13.02 -13.31
CA LEU A 355 3.39 13.35 -13.70
C LEU A 355 2.47 12.13 -13.76
N GLU A 356 2.99 10.93 -14.02
CA GLU A 356 2.22 9.69 -13.94
C GLU A 356 1.54 9.53 -12.57
N GLY A 357 2.20 9.93 -11.47
CA GLY A 357 1.63 9.90 -10.12
C GLY A 357 0.46 10.86 -9.94
N VAL A 358 0.48 12.01 -10.63
CA VAL A 358 -0.63 12.98 -10.65
C VAL A 358 -1.80 12.40 -11.45
N ILE A 359 -1.50 11.87 -12.64
CA ILE A 359 -2.48 11.25 -13.54
C ILE A 359 -3.20 10.08 -12.85
N HIS A 360 -2.49 9.30 -12.05
CA HIS A 360 -3.07 8.23 -11.24
C HIS A 360 -4.24 8.73 -10.37
N TRP A 361 -4.08 9.87 -9.69
CA TRP A 361 -5.15 10.44 -8.88
C TRP A 361 -6.31 10.97 -9.74
N LEU A 362 -6.00 11.62 -10.87
CA LEU A 362 -7.01 12.13 -11.81
C LEU A 362 -7.88 11.02 -12.42
N ASN A 363 -7.34 9.80 -12.58
CA ASN A 363 -8.06 8.66 -13.13
C ASN A 363 -9.30 8.25 -12.32
N ASN A 364 -9.46 8.71 -11.07
CA ASN A 364 -10.67 8.42 -10.27
C ASN A 364 -11.95 9.03 -10.88
N LEU A 365 -11.84 10.19 -11.54
CA LEU A 365 -12.99 10.85 -12.17
C LEU A 365 -13.56 10.07 -13.38
N PRO A 366 -12.77 9.77 -14.43
CA PRO A 366 -13.27 8.98 -15.55
C PRO A 366 -13.63 7.54 -15.13
N ARG A 367 -12.97 6.99 -14.11
CA ARG A 367 -13.37 5.71 -13.49
C ARG A 367 -14.79 5.77 -12.93
N LEU A 368 -15.13 6.83 -12.20
CA LEU A 368 -16.50 7.02 -11.70
C LEU A 368 -17.50 7.13 -12.86
N VAL A 369 -17.14 7.83 -13.94
CA VAL A 369 -17.98 7.92 -15.14
C VAL A 369 -18.24 6.53 -15.75
N LEU A 370 -17.21 5.71 -15.94
CA LEU A 370 -17.38 4.32 -16.44
C LEU A 370 -18.26 3.48 -15.52
N MET A 371 -18.04 3.61 -14.22
CA MET A 371 -18.79 2.89 -13.20
C MET A 371 -20.27 3.27 -13.16
N LEU A 372 -20.62 4.53 -13.44
CA LEU A 372 -22.01 4.99 -13.50
C LEU A 372 -22.67 4.74 -14.85
N MET A 373 -21.88 4.49 -15.91
CA MET A 373 -22.39 4.38 -17.27
C MET A 373 -23.48 3.30 -17.46
N PRO A 374 -23.40 2.09 -16.85
CA PRO A 374 -24.45 1.08 -16.99
C PRO A 374 -25.84 1.54 -16.50
N LEU A 375 -25.91 2.55 -15.62
CA LEU A 375 -27.17 3.12 -15.14
C LEU A 375 -27.98 3.78 -16.26
N SER A 376 -27.30 4.33 -17.28
CA SER A 376 -27.98 4.94 -18.43
C SER A 376 -28.85 3.95 -19.19
N TYR A 377 -28.40 2.70 -19.30
CA TYR A 377 -29.11 1.70 -20.07
C TYR A 377 -30.28 1.09 -19.31
N GLY A 378 -30.10 0.65 -18.06
CA GLY A 378 -31.19 0.01 -17.32
C GLY A 378 -32.20 0.98 -16.72
N LEU A 379 -31.81 2.23 -16.38
CA LEU A 379 -32.74 3.23 -15.84
C LEU A 379 -33.35 4.13 -16.91
N LEU A 380 -32.56 4.60 -17.89
CA LEU A 380 -33.04 5.53 -18.92
C LEU A 380 -33.42 4.83 -20.23
N GLY A 381 -33.10 3.55 -20.39
CA GLY A 381 -33.29 2.83 -21.65
C GLY A 381 -32.35 3.27 -22.76
N VAL A 382 -31.31 4.06 -22.45
CA VAL A 382 -30.41 4.65 -23.44
C VAL A 382 -29.09 3.88 -23.44
N ALA A 383 -28.78 3.24 -24.57
CA ALA A 383 -27.50 2.57 -24.74
C ALA A 383 -26.39 3.59 -25.11
N PRO A 384 -25.35 3.77 -24.29
CA PRO A 384 -24.27 4.74 -24.55
C PRO A 384 -23.20 4.20 -25.52
N ILE A 385 -23.36 2.97 -25.97
CA ILE A 385 -22.46 2.29 -26.91
C ILE A 385 -23.28 1.35 -27.78
N LEU A 386 -23.09 1.43 -29.09
CA LEU A 386 -23.63 0.46 -30.04
C LEU A 386 -22.66 -0.71 -30.13
N LEU A 387 -23.12 -1.90 -29.77
CA LEU A 387 -22.29 -3.08 -29.65
C LEU A 387 -22.92 -4.28 -30.34
N ASP A 388 -22.13 -4.93 -31.19
CA ASP A 388 -22.46 -6.21 -31.81
C ASP A 388 -21.61 -7.35 -31.21
N GLN A 389 -22.06 -8.59 -31.41
CA GLN A 389 -21.35 -9.76 -30.88
C GLN A 389 -19.94 -9.90 -31.46
N ARG A 390 -19.72 -9.44 -32.70
CA ARG A 390 -18.40 -9.49 -33.35
C ARG A 390 -17.42 -8.55 -32.66
N ALA A 391 -17.80 -7.31 -32.33
CA ALA A 391 -16.92 -6.40 -31.58
C ALA A 391 -16.50 -6.98 -30.22
N ILE A 392 -17.40 -7.68 -29.53
CA ILE A 392 -17.05 -8.34 -28.26
C ILE A 392 -15.92 -9.36 -28.47
N ILE A 393 -16.10 -10.28 -29.43
CA ILE A 393 -15.19 -11.40 -29.65
C ILE A 393 -13.88 -10.95 -30.30
N GLU A 394 -13.93 -9.97 -31.21
CA GLU A 394 -12.78 -9.59 -32.04
C GLU A 394 -11.99 -8.38 -31.53
N LEU A 395 -12.59 -7.54 -30.68
CA LEU A 395 -11.98 -6.31 -30.17
C LEU A 395 -11.85 -6.32 -28.64
N MET A 396 -12.97 -6.48 -27.92
CA MET A 396 -12.98 -6.38 -26.46
C MET A 396 -12.25 -7.56 -25.81
N LEU A 397 -12.58 -8.79 -26.18
CA LEU A 397 -12.02 -9.98 -25.56
C LEU A 397 -10.49 -10.12 -25.79
N PRO A 398 -9.93 -9.84 -26.98
CA PRO A 398 -8.48 -9.82 -27.16
C PRO A 398 -7.78 -8.75 -26.31
N LEU A 399 -8.30 -7.52 -26.28
CA LEU A 399 -7.72 -6.42 -25.51
C LEU A 399 -7.78 -6.70 -24.01
N TRP A 400 -8.99 -6.83 -23.46
CA TRP A 400 -9.19 -7.00 -22.02
C TRP A 400 -8.68 -8.36 -21.54
N GLY A 401 -8.79 -9.41 -22.35
CA GLY A 401 -8.19 -10.72 -22.07
C GLY A 401 -6.66 -10.63 -21.95
N THR A 402 -6.01 -9.92 -22.87
CA THR A 402 -4.55 -9.72 -22.81
C THR A 402 -4.17 -8.90 -21.57
N VAL A 403 -4.90 -7.82 -21.27
CA VAL A 403 -4.66 -7.00 -20.07
C VAL A 403 -4.83 -7.84 -18.80
N LEU A 404 -5.96 -8.54 -18.63
CA LEU A 404 -6.26 -9.34 -17.45
C LEU A 404 -5.26 -10.49 -17.24
N LEU A 405 -4.87 -11.19 -18.31
CA LEU A 405 -3.89 -12.28 -18.22
C LEU A 405 -2.48 -11.77 -17.91
N SER A 406 -2.13 -10.56 -18.36
CA SER A 406 -0.76 -10.07 -18.29
C SER A 406 -0.47 -9.08 -17.17
N ILE A 407 -1.48 -8.45 -16.57
CA ILE A 407 -1.26 -7.40 -15.55
C ILE A 407 -0.48 -7.93 -14.34
N GLY A 408 -0.80 -9.14 -13.87
CA GLY A 408 -0.08 -9.80 -12.77
C GLY A 408 1.37 -10.13 -13.13
N TRP A 409 1.63 -10.47 -14.39
CA TRP A 409 3.00 -10.71 -14.87
C TRP A 409 3.78 -9.40 -14.99
N LEU A 410 3.19 -8.39 -15.62
CA LEU A 410 3.78 -7.05 -15.79
C LEU A 410 4.12 -6.42 -14.45
N ASN A 411 3.19 -6.43 -13.49
CA ASN A 411 3.39 -5.82 -12.17
C ASN A 411 4.16 -6.72 -11.18
N ARG A 412 4.73 -7.85 -11.62
CA ARG A 412 5.46 -8.81 -10.78
C ARG A 412 4.64 -9.36 -9.60
N ASN A 413 3.35 -9.61 -9.82
CA ASN A 413 2.36 -10.12 -8.87
C ASN A 413 2.24 -9.24 -7.61
N SER A 414 2.36 -7.92 -7.80
CA SER A 414 2.18 -6.93 -6.73
C SER A 414 0.71 -6.53 -6.53
N ARG A 415 -0.16 -6.86 -7.49
CA ARG A 415 -1.59 -6.55 -7.48
C ARG A 415 -2.39 -7.55 -8.31
N SER A 416 -3.56 -7.94 -7.80
CA SER A 416 -4.52 -8.81 -8.49
C SER A 416 -5.35 -8.05 -9.52
N ALA A 417 -5.83 -8.72 -10.57
CA ALA A 417 -6.47 -8.04 -11.71
C ALA A 417 -7.91 -7.60 -11.42
N LEU A 418 -8.74 -8.48 -10.88
CA LEU A 418 -10.16 -8.28 -10.61
C LEU A 418 -10.44 -7.90 -9.16
N LEU A 419 -9.79 -8.59 -8.21
CA LEU A 419 -10.04 -8.39 -6.78
C LEU A 419 -9.78 -6.94 -6.35
N THR A 420 -8.69 -6.33 -6.84
CA THR A 420 -8.36 -4.94 -6.51
C THR A 420 -9.33 -3.95 -7.15
N GLU A 421 -9.83 -4.24 -8.34
CA GLU A 421 -10.85 -3.40 -9.01
C GLU A 421 -12.18 -3.44 -8.26
N LEU A 422 -12.61 -4.62 -7.79
CA LEU A 422 -13.84 -4.77 -7.00
C LEU A 422 -13.77 -4.03 -5.66
N THR A 423 -12.60 -3.95 -5.03
CA THR A 423 -12.41 -3.21 -3.78
C THR A 423 -12.23 -1.70 -3.98
N SER A 424 -11.94 -1.24 -5.20
CA SER A 424 -11.62 0.16 -5.49
C SER A 424 -12.78 1.13 -5.23
N TRP A 425 -14.03 0.65 -5.28
CA TRP A 425 -15.24 1.44 -5.04
C TRP A 425 -15.23 2.24 -3.73
N VAL A 426 -14.57 1.73 -2.68
CA VAL A 426 -14.49 2.46 -1.40
C VAL A 426 -13.72 3.77 -1.54
N LEU A 427 -12.72 3.81 -2.43
CA LEU A 427 -11.85 4.97 -2.62
C LEU A 427 -12.36 5.90 -3.72
N THR A 428 -13.03 5.38 -4.75
CA THR A 428 -13.42 6.16 -5.94
C THR A 428 -14.21 7.43 -5.58
N VAL A 429 -15.31 7.30 -4.83
CA VAL A 429 -16.19 8.45 -4.52
C VAL A 429 -15.47 9.50 -3.65
N PRO A 430 -14.86 9.14 -2.50
CA PRO A 430 -14.14 10.12 -1.68
C PRO A 430 -12.97 10.81 -2.40
N LEU A 431 -12.27 10.09 -3.29
CA LEU A 431 -11.17 10.68 -4.07
C LEU A 431 -11.70 11.65 -5.13
N VAL A 432 -12.78 11.31 -5.85
CA VAL A 432 -13.42 12.24 -6.80
C VAL A 432 -13.89 13.52 -6.10
N VAL A 433 -14.48 13.41 -4.91
CA VAL A 433 -14.85 14.59 -4.11
C VAL A 433 -13.63 15.45 -3.81
N SER A 434 -12.50 14.84 -3.47
CA SER A 434 -11.25 15.57 -3.19
C SER A 434 -10.72 16.28 -4.44
N LEU A 435 -10.78 15.64 -5.61
CA LEU A 435 -10.42 16.26 -6.89
C LEU A 435 -11.27 17.50 -7.17
N ILE A 436 -12.60 17.38 -7.02
CA ILE A 436 -13.53 18.50 -7.23
C ILE A 436 -13.25 19.63 -6.24
N CYS A 437 -13.08 19.32 -4.96
CA CYS A 437 -12.75 20.30 -3.93
C CYS A 437 -11.45 21.06 -4.24
N ASN A 438 -10.42 20.35 -4.71
CA ASN A 438 -9.14 20.94 -5.09
C ASN A 438 -9.27 21.90 -6.27
N VAL A 439 -10.03 21.52 -7.31
CA VAL A 439 -10.34 22.39 -8.47
C VAL A 439 -11.11 23.64 -8.04
N LEU A 440 -12.02 23.52 -7.07
CA LEU A 440 -12.80 24.63 -6.53
C LEU A 440 -12.04 25.50 -5.51
N GLY A 441 -10.75 25.23 -5.27
CA GLY A 441 -9.93 25.99 -4.32
C GLY A 441 -10.27 25.74 -2.84
N SER A 442 -11.06 24.70 -2.54
CA SER A 442 -11.43 24.32 -1.17
C SER A 442 -10.50 23.22 -0.64
N SER A 443 -9.98 23.40 0.58
CA SER A 443 -9.14 22.39 1.23
C SER A 443 -9.94 21.56 2.23
N ILE A 444 -9.90 20.23 2.11
CA ILE A 444 -10.30 19.34 3.20
C ILE A 444 -9.22 19.46 4.28
N GLY A 445 -9.57 19.99 5.46
CA GLY A 445 -8.63 20.25 6.55
C GLY A 445 -7.80 19.02 6.98
N PHE A 446 -6.63 19.27 7.56
CA PHE A 446 -5.71 18.23 8.03
C PHE A 446 -6.10 17.72 9.43
N ARG A 447 -6.15 16.39 9.59
CA ARG A 447 -6.27 15.73 10.89
C ARG A 447 -5.29 14.56 10.94
N VAL A 448 -4.54 14.45 12.03
CA VAL A 448 -3.61 13.34 12.26
C VAL A 448 -4.40 12.04 12.36
N THR A 449 -3.94 11.02 11.61
CA THR A 449 -4.52 9.69 11.61
C THR A 449 -4.27 9.03 12.97
N PRO A 450 -5.31 8.69 13.74
CA PRO A 450 -5.14 8.02 15.02
C PRO A 450 -4.48 6.65 14.85
N LYS A 451 -3.67 6.26 15.85
CA LYS A 451 -3.01 4.96 15.93
C LYS A 451 -3.28 4.36 17.32
N HIS A 452 -3.29 3.03 17.41
CA HIS A 452 -3.45 2.21 18.60
C HIS A 452 -4.76 2.40 19.39
N ARG A 453 -5.92 2.48 18.71
CA ARG A 453 -7.23 2.64 19.36
C ARG A 453 -7.93 1.30 19.63
N GLN A 454 -8.29 1.09 20.89
CA GLN A 454 -9.22 0.03 21.27
C GLN A 454 -10.65 0.37 20.85
N ARG A 455 -11.37 -0.63 20.34
CA ARG A 455 -12.78 -0.52 19.95
C ARG A 455 -13.56 -1.70 20.51
N SER A 456 -14.30 -1.45 21.59
CA SER A 456 -15.17 -2.44 22.22
C SER A 456 -16.33 -2.90 21.32
N ARG A 457 -16.75 -2.07 20.35
CA ARG A 457 -17.82 -2.39 19.40
C ARG A 457 -17.41 -2.11 17.95
N GLY A 458 -17.94 -2.94 17.04
CA GLY A 458 -17.89 -2.68 15.61
C GLY A 458 -18.69 -1.43 15.26
N GLY A 459 -18.40 -0.82 14.11
CA GLY A 459 -19.00 0.47 13.77
C GLY A 459 -18.77 0.88 12.32
N TRP A 460 -19.79 1.53 11.76
CA TRP A 460 -19.85 2.00 10.38
C TRP A 460 -19.28 3.41 10.26
N SER A 461 -18.52 3.64 9.19
CA SER A 461 -18.12 4.98 8.77
C SER A 461 -19.23 5.60 7.90
N TRP A 462 -20.29 6.13 8.52
CA TRP A 462 -21.51 6.60 7.82
C TRP A 462 -21.26 7.60 6.69
N PHE A 463 -20.26 8.46 6.83
CA PHE A 463 -19.80 9.37 5.77
C PHE A 463 -19.40 8.65 4.48
N LEU A 464 -18.78 7.46 4.61
CA LEU A 464 -18.40 6.62 3.47
C LEU A 464 -19.54 5.68 3.04
N THR A 465 -20.30 5.17 4.01
CA THR A 465 -21.35 4.18 3.77
C THR A 465 -22.55 4.77 3.03
N LEU A 466 -22.99 5.99 3.38
CA LEU A 466 -24.23 6.56 2.82
C LEU A 466 -24.17 6.75 1.29
N PRO A 467 -23.12 7.34 0.69
CA PRO A 467 -23.00 7.41 -0.77
C PRO A 467 -23.01 6.03 -1.43
N LEU A 468 -22.35 5.04 -0.82
CA LEU A 468 -22.29 3.68 -1.33
C LEU A 468 -23.64 2.94 -1.23
N ILE A 469 -24.46 3.24 -0.21
CA ILE A 469 -25.84 2.72 -0.11
C ILE A 469 -26.66 3.25 -1.28
N VAL A 470 -26.63 4.58 -1.49
CA VAL A 470 -27.35 5.22 -2.60
C VAL A 470 -26.93 4.63 -3.94
N LEU A 471 -25.63 4.49 -4.17
CA LEU A 471 -25.11 3.87 -5.39
C LEU A 471 -25.51 2.40 -5.54
N SER A 472 -25.54 1.64 -4.45
CA SER A 472 -25.98 0.24 -4.49
C SER A 472 -27.47 0.12 -4.83
N LEU A 473 -28.31 1.03 -4.32
CA LEU A 473 -29.73 1.09 -4.65
C LEU A 473 -29.94 1.43 -6.13
N PHE A 474 -29.19 2.40 -6.67
CA PHE A 474 -29.25 2.71 -8.11
C PHE A 474 -28.80 1.53 -8.98
N ASN A 475 -27.72 0.83 -8.60
CA ASN A 475 -27.26 -0.35 -9.33
C ASN A 475 -28.26 -1.52 -9.23
N LEU A 476 -28.94 -1.67 -8.10
CA LEU A 476 -30.00 -2.67 -7.93
C LEU A 476 -31.22 -2.34 -8.82
N ALA A 477 -31.68 -1.08 -8.82
CA ALA A 477 -32.75 -0.63 -9.69
C ALA A 477 -32.39 -0.81 -11.17
N ASN A 478 -31.14 -0.51 -11.53
CA ASN A 478 -30.61 -0.72 -12.88
C ASN A 478 -30.65 -2.20 -13.29
N LEU A 479 -30.17 -3.09 -12.41
CA LEU A 479 -30.20 -4.54 -12.66
C LEU A 479 -31.64 -5.06 -12.79
N GLN A 480 -32.56 -4.59 -11.94
CA GLN A 480 -33.98 -4.93 -12.03
C GLN A 480 -34.60 -4.48 -13.35
N GLY A 481 -34.32 -3.24 -13.80
CA GLY A 481 -34.78 -2.73 -15.08
C GLY A 481 -34.29 -3.59 -16.26
N LEU A 482 -33.02 -3.99 -16.26
CA LEU A 482 -32.44 -4.86 -17.29
C LEU A 482 -33.07 -6.26 -17.28
N VAL A 483 -33.27 -6.87 -16.10
CA VAL A 483 -33.94 -8.18 -15.98
C VAL A 483 -35.38 -8.10 -16.49
N GLN A 484 -36.12 -7.06 -16.14
CA GLN A 484 -37.49 -6.87 -16.63
C GLN A 484 -37.54 -6.75 -18.16
N GLN A 485 -36.63 -5.99 -18.76
CA GLN A 485 -36.51 -5.90 -20.23
C GLN A 485 -36.20 -7.25 -20.88
N LEU A 486 -35.36 -8.08 -20.25
CA LEU A 486 -35.07 -9.43 -20.73
C LEU A 486 -36.31 -10.33 -20.68
N MET A 487 -37.06 -10.29 -19.58
CA MET A 487 -38.25 -11.12 -19.38
C MET A 487 -39.42 -10.72 -20.29
N LEU A 488 -39.55 -9.42 -20.59
CA LEU A 488 -40.59 -8.88 -21.47
C LEU A 488 -40.27 -9.05 -22.97
N GLY A 489 -39.18 -9.77 -23.33
CA GLY A 489 -38.81 -10.01 -24.72
C GLY A 489 -38.42 -8.74 -25.47
N GLY A 490 -37.67 -7.84 -24.80
CA GLY A 490 -37.32 -6.52 -25.31
C GLY A 490 -36.88 -6.50 -26.78
N ARG A 491 -37.44 -5.54 -27.54
CA ARG A 491 -37.23 -5.34 -29.00
C ARG A 491 -35.79 -5.02 -29.41
N ASN A 492 -34.88 -4.78 -28.47
CA ASN A 492 -33.50 -4.41 -28.73
C ASN A 492 -32.62 -5.65 -28.51
N GLY A 493 -31.86 -6.04 -29.54
CA GLY A 493 -31.19 -7.34 -29.65
C GLY A 493 -30.49 -7.86 -28.38
N VAL A 494 -30.37 -9.19 -28.30
CA VAL A 494 -29.93 -9.95 -27.12
C VAL A 494 -28.51 -9.57 -26.62
N GLY A 495 -27.64 -9.04 -27.48
CA GLY A 495 -26.22 -8.75 -27.16
C GLY A 495 -26.00 -7.61 -26.14
N PRO A 496 -26.45 -6.37 -26.42
CA PRO A 496 -26.33 -5.24 -25.50
C PRO A 496 -26.94 -5.50 -24.12
N LEU A 497 -28.04 -6.24 -24.07
CA LEU A 497 -28.73 -6.59 -22.84
C LEU A 497 -27.92 -7.53 -21.94
N GLN A 498 -27.34 -8.58 -22.51
CA GLN A 498 -26.49 -9.52 -21.78
C GLN A 498 -25.25 -8.83 -21.19
N LEU A 499 -24.60 -7.95 -21.96
CA LEU A 499 -23.45 -7.20 -21.47
C LEU A 499 -23.85 -6.20 -20.38
N GLY A 500 -25.00 -5.53 -20.54
CA GLY A 500 -25.56 -4.65 -19.51
C GLY A 500 -25.79 -5.38 -18.19
N LEU A 501 -26.32 -6.62 -18.23
CA LEU A 501 -26.51 -7.45 -17.04
C LEU A 501 -25.18 -7.82 -16.36
N VAL A 502 -24.15 -8.16 -17.14
CA VAL A 502 -22.81 -8.45 -16.60
C VAL A 502 -22.23 -7.23 -15.88
N TRP A 503 -22.25 -6.05 -16.51
CA TRP A 503 -21.74 -4.83 -15.89
C TRP A 503 -22.55 -4.37 -14.69
N ALA A 504 -23.88 -4.44 -14.77
CA ALA A 504 -24.75 -4.11 -13.64
C ALA A 504 -24.49 -5.05 -12.45
N GLY A 505 -24.29 -6.35 -12.70
CA GLY A 505 -23.93 -7.33 -11.69
C GLY A 505 -22.55 -7.06 -11.07
N LEU A 506 -21.53 -6.76 -11.88
CA LEU A 506 -20.19 -6.43 -11.40
C LEU A 506 -20.17 -5.13 -10.60
N ASN A 507 -20.90 -4.11 -11.02
CA ASN A 507 -21.01 -2.84 -10.30
C ASN A 507 -21.71 -3.03 -8.95
N LEU A 508 -22.86 -3.71 -8.95
CA LEU A 508 -23.58 -4.01 -7.71
C LEU A 508 -22.71 -4.83 -6.74
N LEU A 509 -22.02 -5.85 -7.25
CA LEU A 509 -21.09 -6.64 -6.44
C LEU A 509 -19.97 -5.76 -5.85
N GLY A 510 -19.36 -4.89 -6.67
CA GLY A 510 -18.32 -3.98 -6.23
C GLY A 510 -18.78 -2.99 -5.16
N THR A 511 -19.98 -2.40 -5.31
CA THR A 511 -20.52 -1.48 -4.30
C THR A 511 -20.89 -2.20 -3.00
N LEU A 512 -21.39 -3.45 -3.07
CA LEU A 512 -21.65 -4.28 -1.90
C LEU A 512 -20.36 -4.69 -1.17
N ILE A 513 -19.30 -5.02 -1.91
CA ILE A 513 -17.96 -5.27 -1.34
C ILE A 513 -17.46 -4.01 -0.63
N ALA A 514 -17.58 -2.85 -1.27
CA ALA A 514 -17.16 -1.59 -0.69
C ALA A 514 -17.94 -1.23 0.58
N LEU A 515 -19.27 -1.43 0.57
CA LEU A 515 -20.10 -1.29 1.76
C LEU A 515 -19.60 -2.19 2.88
N ARG A 516 -19.37 -3.48 2.59
CA ARG A 516 -18.87 -4.42 3.60
C ARG A 516 -17.50 -4.02 4.15
N ALA A 517 -16.63 -3.45 3.32
CA ALA A 517 -15.33 -2.93 3.74
C ALA A 517 -15.44 -1.68 4.64
N CYS A 518 -16.50 -0.87 4.50
CA CYS A 518 -16.76 0.29 5.37
C CYS A 518 -17.18 -0.08 6.81
N TRP A 519 -17.59 -1.33 7.05
CA TRP A 519 -17.83 -1.82 8.41
C TRP A 519 -16.53 -2.21 9.08
N ASN A 520 -16.17 -1.49 10.14
CA ASN A 520 -14.99 -1.81 10.93
C ASN A 520 -15.37 -2.79 12.04
N PRO A 521 -14.73 -3.98 12.12
CA PRO A 521 -14.98 -4.94 13.18
C PRO A 521 -14.53 -4.40 14.55
N PRO A 522 -15.06 -4.96 15.66
CA PRO A 522 -14.53 -4.68 16.99
C PRO A 522 -13.05 -5.10 17.06
N GLN A 523 -12.27 -4.35 17.84
CA GLN A 523 -10.84 -4.57 18.04
C GLN A 523 -10.54 -4.41 19.53
N SER A 524 -10.55 -5.53 20.26
CA SER A 524 -10.23 -5.58 21.69
C SER A 524 -8.73 -5.40 21.93
N ASP A 525 -7.90 -5.96 21.06
CA ASP A 525 -6.45 -5.84 21.11
C ASP A 525 -5.92 -4.97 19.94
N PRO A 526 -5.33 -3.81 20.23
CA PRO A 526 -4.75 -2.93 19.21
C PRO A 526 -3.37 -3.39 18.73
N SER A 527 -2.80 -4.44 19.33
CA SER A 527 -1.48 -4.96 18.97
C SER A 527 -1.51 -5.67 17.61
N PRO A 528 -0.49 -5.46 16.76
CA PRO A 528 -0.37 -6.18 15.49
C PRO A 528 -0.04 -7.66 15.76
N TRP A 529 -0.85 -8.56 15.18
CA TRP A 529 -0.62 -10.00 15.24
C TRP A 529 0.04 -10.50 13.96
N LEU A 530 1.11 -11.28 14.14
CA LEU A 530 1.93 -11.81 13.06
C LEU A 530 1.70 -13.31 12.93
N SER A 531 1.46 -13.79 11.70
CA SER A 531 1.47 -15.22 11.40
C SER A 531 2.91 -15.69 11.24
N LEU A 532 3.22 -16.77 11.95
CA LEU A 532 4.53 -17.38 12.02
C LEU A 532 4.35 -18.89 12.04
N ASP A 533 5.33 -19.64 11.57
CA ASP A 533 5.40 -21.07 11.78
C ASP A 533 6.78 -21.41 12.34
N HIS A 534 6.88 -21.45 13.68
CA HIS A 534 8.16 -21.56 14.39
C HIS A 534 8.07 -22.56 15.54
N THR A 535 9.08 -23.41 15.68
CA THR A 535 9.17 -24.37 16.78
C THR A 535 9.41 -23.66 18.11
N ALA A 536 8.70 -24.06 19.15
CA ALA A 536 8.84 -23.52 20.49
C ALA A 536 8.66 -24.62 21.53
N GLN A 537 8.96 -24.30 22.78
CA GLN A 537 8.78 -25.19 23.93
C GLN A 537 8.14 -24.39 25.05
N VAL A 538 7.10 -24.96 25.66
CA VAL A 538 6.54 -24.44 26.91
C VAL A 538 7.17 -25.21 28.06
N VAL A 539 7.79 -24.50 28.99
CA VAL A 539 8.36 -25.05 30.22
C VAL A 539 7.34 -24.85 31.32
N ASP A 540 6.86 -25.93 31.93
CA ASP A 540 5.95 -25.84 33.07
C ASP A 540 6.68 -25.54 34.39
N SER A 541 5.94 -25.35 35.49
CA SER A 541 6.52 -25.08 36.81
C SER A 541 7.38 -26.20 37.38
N GLU A 542 7.21 -27.42 36.89
CA GLU A 542 7.98 -28.59 37.31
C GLU A 542 9.25 -28.75 36.45
N GLY A 543 9.42 -27.90 35.43
CA GLY A 543 10.56 -27.90 34.52
C GLY A 543 10.41 -28.85 33.33
N HIS A 544 9.24 -29.43 33.10
CA HIS A 544 9.02 -30.26 31.91
C HIS A 544 8.85 -29.39 30.66
N CYS A 545 9.51 -29.80 29.58
CA CYS A 545 9.45 -29.12 28.30
C CYS A 545 8.42 -29.77 27.37
N HIS A 546 7.42 -28.99 26.98
CA HIS A 546 6.36 -29.41 26.08
C HIS A 546 6.57 -28.79 24.69
N PRO A 547 6.97 -29.56 23.66
CA PRO A 547 7.22 -29.04 22.33
C PRO A 547 5.92 -28.59 21.65
N CYS A 548 5.98 -27.42 20.99
CA CYS A 548 4.85 -26.84 20.28
C CYS A 548 5.33 -26.02 19.05
N ARG A 549 4.36 -25.50 18.28
CA ARG A 549 4.61 -24.56 17.20
C ARG A 549 3.88 -23.26 17.47
N ILE A 550 4.55 -22.13 17.34
CA ILE A 550 3.91 -20.82 17.32
C ILE A 550 3.24 -20.64 15.96
N THR A 551 1.93 -20.39 15.96
CA THR A 551 1.12 -20.11 14.76
C THR A 551 0.82 -18.62 14.58
N ALA A 552 0.71 -17.89 15.69
CA ALA A 552 0.59 -16.44 15.70
C ALA A 552 1.25 -15.83 16.94
N ILE A 553 1.79 -14.63 16.83
CA ILE A 553 2.44 -13.93 17.94
C ILE A 553 2.29 -12.42 17.82
N SER A 554 2.21 -11.74 18.96
CA SER A 554 2.15 -10.29 19.09
C SER A 554 2.84 -9.83 20.37
N GLU A 555 2.81 -8.53 20.64
CA GLU A 555 3.24 -7.96 21.93
C GLU A 555 2.26 -8.23 23.08
N SER A 556 1.06 -8.73 22.82
CA SER A 556 0.06 -9.02 23.85
C SER A 556 -0.05 -10.52 24.17
N GLY A 557 0.33 -11.38 23.23
CA GLY A 557 0.28 -12.83 23.45
C GLY A 557 0.77 -13.66 22.27
N VAL A 558 0.44 -14.95 22.34
CA VAL A 558 0.89 -15.99 21.40
C VAL A 558 -0.17 -17.07 21.23
N GLU A 559 -0.25 -17.63 20.03
CA GLU A 559 -1.06 -18.80 19.71
C GLU A 559 -0.14 -19.97 19.37
N LEU A 560 -0.38 -21.10 20.02
CA LEU A 560 0.43 -22.31 19.93
C LEU A 560 -0.39 -23.47 19.39
N ALA A 561 0.25 -24.35 18.64
CA ALA A 561 -0.28 -25.63 18.18
C ALA A 561 0.59 -26.79 18.70
N PHE A 562 -0.06 -27.83 19.24
CA PHE A 562 0.57 -29.01 19.82
C PHE A 562 0.40 -30.25 18.93
N SER A 563 1.34 -31.20 19.01
CA SER A 563 1.27 -32.49 18.30
C SER A 563 0.20 -33.44 18.85
N THR A 564 -0.20 -33.23 20.09
CA THR A 564 -1.20 -34.00 20.83
C THR A 564 -2.14 -33.02 21.51
N GLU A 565 -2.66 -33.34 22.70
CA GLU A 565 -3.43 -32.41 23.53
C GLU A 565 -2.56 -31.31 24.14
N VAL A 566 -3.21 -30.20 24.51
CA VAL A 566 -2.57 -29.09 25.22
C VAL A 566 -2.22 -29.56 26.64
N PRO A 567 -0.94 -29.45 27.07
CA PRO A 567 -0.54 -29.83 28.43
C PRO A 567 -1.22 -28.91 29.47
N PRO A 568 -1.28 -29.31 30.75
CA PRO A 568 -1.83 -28.47 31.81
C PRO A 568 -0.94 -27.25 32.07
N LEU A 569 -1.18 -26.18 31.31
CA LEU A 569 -0.43 -24.94 31.42
C LEU A 569 -0.88 -24.15 32.66
N MET A 570 0.04 -23.94 33.59
CA MET A 570 -0.16 -23.10 34.78
C MET A 570 0.32 -21.66 34.54
N HIS A 571 -0.10 -20.71 35.38
CA HIS A 571 0.34 -19.30 35.32
C HIS A 571 1.87 -19.10 35.41
N SER A 572 2.58 -20.06 35.97
CA SER A 572 4.04 -20.11 36.10
C SER A 572 4.76 -20.63 34.85
N SER A 573 4.01 -21.09 33.85
CA SER A 573 4.61 -21.64 32.63
C SER A 573 5.32 -20.54 31.84
N GLN A 574 6.43 -20.91 31.19
CA GLN A 574 7.22 -20.00 30.37
C GLN A 574 7.34 -20.52 28.95
N LEU A 575 7.24 -19.63 27.97
CA LEU A 575 7.47 -19.96 26.57
C LEU A 575 8.90 -19.60 26.17
N GLN A 576 9.57 -20.53 25.50
CA GLN A 576 10.89 -20.35 24.91
C GLN A 576 10.90 -20.83 23.46
N TRP A 577 11.41 -20.01 22.54
CA TRP A 577 11.48 -20.36 21.11
C TRP A 577 12.79 -19.92 20.44
N THR A 578 13.56 -19.03 21.06
CA THR A 578 14.83 -18.52 20.54
C THR A 578 15.75 -18.13 21.70
N ALA A 579 17.06 -18.14 21.48
CA ALA A 579 18.03 -17.66 22.46
C ALA A 579 18.06 -16.12 22.58
N SER A 580 17.55 -15.42 21.56
CA SER A 580 17.53 -13.95 21.50
C SER A 580 16.46 -13.30 22.40
N VAL A 581 15.48 -14.09 22.86
CA VAL A 581 14.42 -13.64 23.75
C VAL A 581 14.48 -14.51 25.00
N PRO A 582 14.65 -13.91 26.20
CA PRO A 582 14.58 -14.68 27.44
C PRO A 582 13.21 -15.36 27.57
N PRO A 583 13.11 -16.50 28.30
CA PRO A 583 11.82 -17.15 28.53
C PRO A 583 10.77 -16.17 29.04
N LEU A 584 9.59 -16.20 28.41
CA LEU A 584 8.50 -15.27 28.73
C LEU A 584 7.40 -15.99 29.51
N PRO A 585 6.91 -15.43 30.65
CA PRO A 585 5.77 -15.98 31.35
C PRO A 585 4.52 -15.91 30.48
N VAL A 586 3.71 -16.96 30.53
CA VAL A 586 2.46 -17.06 29.76
C VAL A 586 1.26 -17.32 30.66
N VAL A 587 0.13 -16.72 30.29
CA VAL A 587 -1.15 -16.87 30.97
C VAL A 587 -2.17 -17.42 29.98
N MET A 588 -2.89 -18.47 30.39
CA MET A 588 -3.87 -19.12 29.55
C MET A 588 -5.07 -18.21 29.28
N LEU A 589 -5.43 -18.02 28.01
CA LEU A 589 -6.67 -17.33 27.61
C LEU A 589 -7.73 -18.31 27.14
N GLN A 590 -7.38 -19.20 26.21
CA GLN A 590 -8.33 -20.10 25.57
C GLN A 590 -7.63 -21.36 25.06
N ILE A 591 -8.29 -22.50 25.20
CA ILE A 591 -7.87 -23.78 24.61
C ILE A 591 -8.93 -24.21 23.59
N GLN A 592 -8.47 -24.69 22.44
CA GLN A 592 -9.31 -25.32 21.43
C GLN A 592 -8.60 -26.56 20.89
N GLU A 593 -9.04 -27.74 21.33
CA GLU A 593 -8.46 -29.03 20.97
C GLU A 593 -6.93 -29.08 21.17
N ARG A 594 -6.17 -28.90 20.09
CA ARG A 594 -4.71 -28.96 20.02
C ARG A 594 -4.06 -27.58 19.92
N GLN A 595 -4.82 -26.52 20.14
CA GLN A 595 -4.39 -25.14 20.07
C GLN A 595 -4.60 -24.42 21.41
N ALA A 596 -3.65 -23.57 21.77
CA ALA A 596 -3.73 -22.73 22.97
C ALA A 596 -3.44 -21.28 22.60
N ALA A 597 -4.29 -20.37 23.05
CA ALA A 597 -4.08 -18.94 22.98
C ALA A 597 -3.68 -18.45 24.37
N LEU A 598 -2.55 -17.78 24.46
CA LEU A 598 -1.94 -17.33 25.70
C LEU A 598 -1.68 -15.81 25.62
N SER A 599 -1.83 -15.10 26.72
CA SER A 599 -1.28 -13.75 26.88
C SER A 599 0.07 -13.80 27.57
N TRP A 600 0.87 -12.76 27.41
CA TRP A 600 2.06 -12.61 28.23
C TRP A 600 1.67 -12.31 29.69
N GLY A 601 2.42 -12.87 30.64
CA GLY A 601 2.36 -12.47 32.04
C GLY A 601 3.04 -11.12 32.27
N ASP A 602 3.42 -10.83 33.51
CA ASP A 602 4.16 -9.61 33.84
C ASP A 602 5.58 -9.66 33.25
N LEU A 603 5.79 -8.89 32.20
CA LEU A 603 7.08 -8.81 31.53
C LEU A 603 7.96 -7.73 32.17
N SER A 604 9.21 -8.08 32.48
CA SER A 604 10.24 -7.07 32.76
C SER A 604 10.50 -6.20 31.53
N GLN A 605 11.03 -4.99 31.74
CA GLN A 605 11.39 -4.08 30.64
C GLN A 605 12.36 -4.74 29.64
N GLN A 606 13.32 -5.53 30.13
CA GLN A 606 14.27 -6.27 29.30
C GLN A 606 13.57 -7.34 28.45
N GLN A 607 12.65 -8.11 29.03
CA GLN A 607 11.84 -9.10 28.30
C GLN A 607 10.99 -8.42 27.22
N GLN A 608 10.30 -7.34 27.56
CA GLN A 608 9.48 -6.58 26.62
C GLN A 608 10.32 -6.02 25.46
N HIS A 609 11.48 -5.42 25.74
CA HIS A 609 12.37 -4.90 24.69
C HIS A 609 12.93 -6.00 23.81
N SER A 610 13.30 -7.15 24.39
CA SER A 610 13.80 -8.30 23.63
C SER A 610 12.71 -8.87 22.71
N LEU A 611 11.47 -8.96 23.20
CA LEU A 611 10.31 -9.37 22.40
C LEU A 611 10.06 -8.41 21.23
N ILE A 612 10.00 -7.10 21.49
CA ILE A 612 9.79 -6.08 20.44
C ILE A 612 10.89 -6.15 19.38
N ARG A 613 12.16 -6.25 19.81
CA ARG A 613 13.31 -6.37 18.89
C ARG A 613 13.17 -7.60 18.01
N TRP A 614 12.89 -8.75 18.62
CA TRP A 614 12.74 -9.99 17.86
C TRP A 614 11.55 -9.92 16.91
N LEU A 615 10.41 -9.37 17.33
CA LEU A 615 9.21 -9.28 16.49
C LEU A 615 9.44 -8.39 15.26
N PHE A 616 10.05 -7.22 15.43
CA PHE A 616 10.02 -6.17 14.41
C PHE A 616 11.38 -5.75 13.83
N CYS A 617 12.47 -5.93 14.59
CA CYS A 617 13.78 -5.37 14.25
C CYS A 617 14.74 -6.40 13.63
N SER A 618 14.48 -7.70 13.78
CA SER A 618 15.35 -8.74 13.23
C SER A 618 15.44 -8.64 11.70
N ASP A 619 16.60 -8.99 11.15
CA ASP A 619 16.83 -8.85 9.71
C ASP A 619 16.00 -9.85 8.90
N GLY A 620 15.44 -9.38 7.77
CA GLY A 620 14.74 -10.25 6.83
C GLY A 620 13.39 -10.79 7.32
N VAL A 621 12.84 -10.26 8.42
CA VAL A 621 11.55 -10.72 8.98
C VAL A 621 10.34 -10.37 8.11
N TRP A 622 10.45 -9.36 7.25
CA TRP A 622 9.34 -8.89 6.40
C TRP A 622 9.34 -9.61 5.05
N PRO A 623 8.42 -10.57 4.80
CA PRO A 623 8.40 -11.29 3.54
C PRO A 623 7.87 -10.42 2.39
N GLU A 624 8.34 -10.74 1.18
CA GLU A 624 7.65 -10.34 -0.04
C GLU A 624 6.39 -11.23 -0.20
N ARG A 625 5.21 -10.63 -0.04
CA ARG A 625 3.94 -11.37 -0.08
C ARG A 625 3.56 -11.66 -1.53
N ARG A 626 2.99 -12.84 -1.77
CA ARG A 626 2.41 -13.20 -3.06
C ARG A 626 0.93 -13.50 -2.87
N PRO A 627 0.02 -12.90 -3.67
CA PRO A 627 -1.38 -13.24 -3.56
C PRO A 627 -1.56 -14.71 -3.97
N ARG A 628 -2.46 -15.41 -3.29
CA ARG A 628 -2.93 -16.72 -3.75
C ARG A 628 -3.69 -16.56 -5.07
N ARG A 629 -3.99 -17.67 -5.77
CA ARG A 629 -4.70 -17.63 -7.05
C ARG A 629 -6.01 -16.85 -6.92
N GLU A 630 -6.17 -15.86 -7.80
CA GLU A 630 -7.24 -14.86 -7.74
C GLU A 630 -8.66 -15.47 -7.77
N VAL A 631 -8.88 -16.53 -8.56
CA VAL A 631 -10.17 -17.22 -8.64
C VAL A 631 -10.65 -17.72 -7.28
N PHE A 632 -9.76 -18.32 -6.49
CA PHE A 632 -10.12 -18.77 -5.14
C PHE A 632 -10.34 -17.59 -4.19
N GLY A 633 -9.60 -16.49 -4.36
CA GLY A 633 -9.82 -15.27 -3.61
C GLY A 633 -11.21 -14.67 -3.87
N LEU A 634 -11.68 -14.68 -5.12
CA LEU A 634 -13.04 -14.26 -5.49
C LEU A 634 -14.10 -15.14 -4.82
N LEU A 635 -13.93 -16.47 -4.85
CA LEU A 635 -14.86 -17.39 -4.19
C LEU A 635 -14.92 -17.18 -2.67
N VAL A 636 -13.76 -16.97 -2.03
CA VAL A 636 -13.67 -16.66 -0.60
C VAL A 636 -14.33 -15.33 -0.28
N LEU A 637 -14.11 -14.30 -1.11
CA LEU A 637 -14.75 -12.99 -0.95
C LEU A 637 -16.27 -13.11 -1.05
N LEU A 638 -16.79 -13.78 -2.07
CA LEU A 638 -18.22 -14.01 -2.26
C LEU A 638 -18.83 -14.77 -1.09
N LYS A 639 -18.19 -15.85 -0.62
CA LYS A 639 -18.64 -16.61 0.56
C LYS A 639 -18.76 -15.70 1.80
N ARG A 640 -17.78 -14.81 2.01
CA ARG A 640 -17.76 -13.91 3.18
C ARG A 640 -18.77 -12.77 3.10
N LEU A 641 -19.10 -12.31 1.90
CA LEU A 641 -20.19 -11.36 1.71
C LEU A 641 -21.53 -11.99 2.09
N LEU A 642 -21.76 -13.25 1.73
CA LEU A 642 -23.03 -13.96 1.95
C LEU A 642 -23.20 -14.45 3.40
N CYS A 643 -22.16 -15.03 4.00
CA CYS A 643 -22.25 -15.68 5.31
C CYS A 643 -21.98 -14.74 6.50
N GLY A 644 -21.53 -13.51 6.25
CA GLY A 644 -21.03 -12.61 7.30
C GLY A 644 -19.68 -13.06 7.87
N GLY A 645 -19.05 -12.20 8.67
CA GLY A 645 -17.83 -12.55 9.40
C GLY A 645 -18.09 -12.54 10.91
N SER A 646 -17.53 -13.50 11.63
CA SER A 646 -17.46 -13.49 13.09
C SER A 646 -16.72 -12.24 13.60
N ALA A 647 -16.87 -11.90 14.87
CA ALA A 647 -15.93 -10.99 15.51
C ALA A 647 -14.53 -11.65 15.55
N PRO A 648 -13.43 -10.89 15.47
CA PRO A 648 -12.09 -11.45 15.67
C PRO A 648 -12.03 -12.12 17.05
N GLN A 649 -11.61 -13.38 17.07
CA GLN A 649 -11.42 -14.19 18.28
C GLN A 649 -10.02 -14.81 18.22
N PRO A 650 -9.47 -15.34 19.33
CA PRO A 650 -8.31 -16.20 19.25
C PRO A 650 -8.47 -17.27 18.16
N PHE A 651 -7.40 -17.56 17.42
CA PHE A 651 -7.36 -18.47 16.27
C PHE A 651 -8.09 -18.00 15.00
N ASP A 652 -8.80 -16.87 15.04
CA ASP A 652 -9.50 -16.23 13.90
C ASP A 652 -9.18 -14.73 13.83
N ARG A 653 -7.88 -14.42 13.98
CA ARG A 653 -7.34 -13.06 13.97
C ARG A 653 -6.96 -12.60 12.57
N SER A 654 -6.87 -11.28 12.40
CA SER A 654 -6.17 -10.68 11.27
C SER A 654 -4.68 -10.87 11.46
N LEU A 655 -4.04 -11.63 10.58
CA LEU A 655 -2.61 -11.95 10.68
C LEU A 655 -1.83 -11.45 9.47
N VAL A 656 -0.70 -10.80 9.74
CA VAL A 656 0.29 -10.44 8.71
C VAL A 656 1.46 -11.44 8.75
N PRO A 657 1.89 -12.01 7.62
CA PRO A 657 3.01 -12.97 7.63
C PRO A 657 4.33 -12.35 8.10
N ARG A 658 5.04 -13.06 8.99
CA ARG A 658 6.43 -12.80 9.40
C ARG A 658 7.29 -14.02 9.06
N ARG A 659 8.51 -13.82 8.55
CA ARG A 659 9.48 -14.91 8.38
C ARG A 659 10.01 -15.33 9.75
N SER A 660 10.27 -16.63 9.91
CA SER A 660 10.82 -17.22 11.14
C SER A 660 12.19 -16.64 11.48
#